data_AF-A0A9D5VEH2-F1
#
_entry.id   AF-A0A9D5VEH2-F1
#
_cell.length_a   1.000
_cell.length_b   1.000
_cell.length_c   1.000
_cell.angle_alpha   90.00
_cell.angle_beta   90.00
_cell.angle_gamma   90.00
#
_symmetry.space_group_name_H-M   'P 1'
#
loop_
_entity.id
_entity.type
_entity.pdbx_description
1 polymer ?
#
loop_
_entity_poly.entity_id
_entity_poly.type
_entity_poly.pdbx_seq_one_letter_code
_entity_poly.pdbx_strand_id
1 'polypeptide(L)'
;MGSLFPESLAEEEAKKLVNDHGFVDVDKLAREVPRLGLVQSLSERHRFLHWELEFADIFTDRGGFDLVLGNPPWIKVEWNEGGVLGDVEPLFVLRGESASKLALLRQETLEKYGLRGGYLAAFEEADGMQNFLNARQNYPLLKGSQSNLYKCFLPQAWMIGRPDGVSGFLHPEGVYDDPKGGGLREEVFYRLRHHFQFQNEFALFVGTNDHGRMRFGLHCYANNPTTVCFSSISNLYTPTTVSACFDHDGRAPVPGIKDDQNKWNVQGHARRIVQVTEKELALFARLYDEEGTPPLRARLPALHSQELMGVLEKFAAQPRRLGDLEGEYFSTVMWDETNAVKKDHTIRRETRFPDTPAEWILSGPHFYVGTPFNKTPRRVCAANGHYDNLDLTQIPDDYLPRTNYVPDVDPAEYLRRTPKVPWNGEPVTGFYRVVSREMLSQSGERTLVPMITPPGTGHVNTCFGSVFQNYQEMLDFVGFALSIPLDFRVKSTGMGHANKSLLGQLPLLSTVSSFRARIHLRALTINCLTTHYADLWSECWNPSFQQDHWAKDDPRLDNGFFTRLTPKWHRDCALRTDYARRQALVEIDVLAAMALGLTLTELQTIYRVQFPVMRQYEADTWYDAQGRIIFTNSKGLADIGFDRKAWNEIKEMASGSVEQTITDDTLPGGPIQRTITYHAPFDKCDREKDYETVWAEFATRRNRS
;
A
#
# COMPACT_ATOMS: atom_id res chain seq x y z
N MET A 1 -38.23 -13.88 -23.16
CA MET A 1 -38.07 -13.34 -21.79
C MET A 1 -39.46 -13.09 -21.26
N GLY A 2 -39.95 -13.96 -20.38
CA GLY A 2 -41.23 -13.75 -19.70
C GLY A 2 -41.13 -12.53 -18.79
N SER A 3 -42.22 -11.77 -18.66
CA SER A 3 -42.26 -10.58 -17.82
C SER A 3 -41.88 -10.95 -16.39
N LEU A 4 -40.81 -10.34 -15.89
CA LEU A 4 -40.30 -10.47 -14.53
C LEU A 4 -41.07 -9.59 -13.52
N PHE A 5 -42.16 -8.97 -13.96
CA PHE A 5 -42.99 -8.06 -13.15
C PHE A 5 -44.46 -8.51 -13.20
N PRO A 6 -45.19 -8.49 -12.07
CA PRO A 6 -46.61 -8.78 -12.03
C PRO A 6 -47.41 -7.75 -12.83
N GLU A 7 -48.51 -8.16 -13.44
CA GLU A 7 -49.55 -7.23 -13.91
C GLU A 7 -50.23 -6.62 -12.67
N SER A 8 -49.96 -5.35 -12.38
CA SER A 8 -50.59 -4.62 -11.27
C SER A 8 -52.09 -4.47 -11.52
N LEU A 9 -52.91 -4.95 -10.57
CA LEU A 9 -54.36 -4.81 -10.39
C LEU A 9 -55.28 -5.12 -11.59
N ALA A 10 -56.26 -5.99 -11.35
CA ALA A 10 -57.29 -6.38 -12.32
C ALA A 10 -58.09 -5.15 -12.80
N GLU A 11 -58.14 -4.96 -14.12
CA GLU A 11 -58.75 -3.85 -14.86
C GLU A 11 -60.19 -3.47 -14.40
N GLU A 12 -60.90 -4.38 -13.73
CA GLU A 12 -62.23 -4.14 -13.16
C GLU A 12 -62.25 -3.19 -11.95
N GLU A 13 -61.26 -3.24 -11.06
CA GLU A 13 -61.25 -2.36 -9.87
C GLU A 13 -60.95 -0.91 -10.25
N ALA A 14 -60.06 -0.71 -11.23
CA ALA A 14 -59.79 0.60 -11.82
C ALA A 14 -61.05 1.19 -12.48
N LYS A 15 -61.82 0.37 -13.22
CA LYS A 15 -63.11 0.78 -13.82
C LYS A 15 -64.15 1.18 -12.76
N LYS A 16 -64.16 0.50 -11.61
CA LYS A 16 -65.09 0.78 -10.51
C LYS A 16 -64.77 2.12 -9.83
N LEU A 17 -63.50 2.37 -9.53
CA LEU A 17 -63.02 3.65 -8.98
C LEU A 17 -63.35 4.84 -9.89
N VAL A 18 -63.16 4.68 -11.20
CA VAL A 18 -63.49 5.72 -12.20
C VAL A 18 -64.99 6.01 -12.25
N ASN A 19 -65.84 4.98 -12.18
CA ASN A 19 -67.29 5.15 -12.19
C ASN A 19 -67.82 5.81 -10.91
N ASP A 20 -67.25 5.47 -9.75
CA ASP A 20 -67.72 5.97 -8.45
C ASP A 20 -67.20 7.38 -8.11
N HIS A 21 -66.04 7.78 -8.65
CA HIS A 21 -65.36 9.03 -8.26
C HIS A 21 -64.99 9.98 -9.42
N GLY A 22 -65.13 9.57 -10.68
CA GLY A 22 -64.79 10.38 -11.87
C GLY A 22 -63.30 10.53 -12.15
N PHE A 23 -62.94 11.26 -13.22
CA PHE A 23 -61.55 11.60 -13.57
C PHE A 23 -61.18 13.00 -13.06
N VAL A 24 -60.01 13.12 -12.44
CA VAL A 24 -59.38 14.41 -12.17
C VAL A 24 -58.55 14.82 -13.39
N ASP A 25 -58.86 15.96 -14.00
CA ASP A 25 -58.06 16.54 -15.09
C ASP A 25 -56.84 17.26 -14.50
N VAL A 26 -55.75 16.50 -14.35
CA VAL A 26 -54.49 16.95 -13.75
C VAL A 26 -53.84 18.06 -14.58
N ASP A 27 -53.95 18.02 -15.91
CA ASP A 27 -53.36 19.02 -16.81
C ASP A 27 -54.10 20.36 -16.72
N LYS A 28 -55.42 20.34 -16.56
CA LYS A 28 -56.19 21.55 -16.27
C LYS A 28 -55.81 22.13 -14.90
N LEU A 29 -55.71 21.30 -13.86
CA LEU A 29 -55.32 21.72 -12.52
C LEU A 29 -53.90 22.31 -12.49
N ALA A 30 -52.95 21.73 -13.22
CA ALA A 30 -51.59 22.23 -13.31
C ALA A 30 -51.51 23.60 -14.02
N ARG A 31 -52.37 23.84 -15.02
CA ARG A 31 -52.48 25.15 -15.70
C ARG A 31 -53.15 26.21 -14.82
N GLU A 32 -54.17 25.84 -14.06
CA GLU A 32 -54.97 26.77 -13.26
C GLU A 32 -54.33 27.08 -11.89
N VAL A 33 -53.52 26.16 -11.34
CA VAL A 33 -52.84 26.33 -10.05
C VAL A 33 -51.33 26.42 -10.28
N PRO A 34 -50.73 27.62 -10.18
CA PRO A 34 -49.30 27.84 -10.48
C PRO A 34 -48.35 26.91 -9.71
N ARG A 35 -48.70 26.56 -8.47
CA ARG A 35 -47.91 25.63 -7.66
C ARG A 35 -47.92 24.21 -8.22
N LEU A 36 -49.04 23.74 -8.77
CA LEU A 36 -49.14 22.42 -9.39
C LEU A 36 -48.38 22.39 -10.71
N GLY A 37 -48.48 23.44 -11.53
CA GLY A 37 -47.64 23.58 -12.72
C GLY A 37 -46.14 23.57 -12.40
N LEU A 38 -45.71 24.25 -11.33
CA LEU A 38 -44.33 24.19 -10.85
C LEU A 38 -43.94 22.76 -10.42
N VAL A 39 -44.78 22.10 -9.62
CA VAL A 39 -44.55 20.70 -9.18
C VAL A 39 -44.44 19.77 -10.39
N GLN A 40 -45.30 19.90 -11.40
CA GLN A 40 -45.22 19.11 -12.63
C GLN A 40 -43.89 19.33 -13.35
N SER A 41 -43.48 20.59 -13.54
CA SER A 41 -42.20 20.91 -14.19
C SER A 41 -40.98 20.36 -13.44
N LEU A 42 -41.00 20.41 -12.10
CA LEU A 42 -39.94 19.86 -11.25
C LEU A 42 -39.94 18.33 -11.28
N SER A 43 -41.11 17.69 -11.27
CA SER A 43 -41.24 16.24 -11.38
C SER A 43 -40.75 15.71 -12.73
N GLU A 44 -41.03 16.42 -13.83
CA GLU A 44 -40.52 16.07 -15.16
C GLU A 44 -39.00 16.24 -15.27
N ARG A 45 -38.46 17.31 -14.65
CA ARG A 45 -37.02 17.59 -14.64
C ARG A 45 -36.24 16.59 -13.78
N HIS A 46 -36.67 16.36 -12.54
CA HIS A 46 -35.91 15.58 -11.56
C HIS A 46 -36.32 14.11 -11.46
N ARG A 47 -37.50 13.75 -12.00
CA ARG A 47 -38.01 12.37 -12.07
C ARG A 47 -38.00 11.67 -10.71
N PHE A 48 -38.62 12.29 -9.71
CA PHE A 48 -38.73 11.72 -8.37
C PHE A 48 -39.42 10.34 -8.41
N LEU A 49 -38.81 9.33 -7.80
CA LEU A 49 -39.35 7.98 -7.72
C LEU A 49 -39.77 7.65 -6.29
N HIS A 50 -41.04 7.33 -6.09
CA HIS A 50 -41.60 6.90 -4.81
C HIS A 50 -41.98 5.43 -4.90
N TRP A 51 -41.14 4.55 -4.36
CA TRP A 51 -41.28 3.10 -4.49
C TRP A 51 -42.63 2.57 -4.01
N GLU A 52 -43.11 3.02 -2.85
CA GLU A 52 -44.38 2.56 -2.28
C GLU A 52 -45.60 3.04 -3.07
N LEU A 53 -45.49 4.13 -3.84
CA LEU A 53 -46.58 4.62 -4.69
C LEU A 53 -46.58 3.91 -6.05
N GLU A 54 -45.41 3.70 -6.62
CA GLU A 54 -45.25 3.03 -7.92
C GLU A 54 -45.60 1.53 -7.83
N PHE A 55 -45.28 0.89 -6.69
CA PHE A 55 -45.44 -0.54 -6.47
C PHE A 55 -46.32 -0.85 -5.24
N ALA A 56 -47.41 -0.09 -5.08
CA ALA A 56 -48.26 -0.15 -3.89
C ALA A 56 -48.77 -1.57 -3.54
N ASP A 57 -49.07 -2.38 -4.57
CA ASP A 57 -49.47 -3.78 -4.43
C ASP A 57 -48.34 -4.65 -3.86
N ILE A 58 -47.10 -4.50 -4.34
CA ILE A 58 -45.93 -5.24 -3.83
C ILE A 58 -45.68 -4.91 -2.36
N PHE A 59 -45.75 -3.63 -1.97
CA PHE A 59 -45.53 -3.22 -0.59
C PHE A 59 -46.68 -3.67 0.32
N THR A 60 -47.93 -3.62 -0.15
CA THR A 60 -49.10 -4.04 0.64
C THR A 60 -49.15 -5.55 0.82
N ASP A 61 -48.97 -6.32 -0.27
CA ASP A 61 -49.20 -7.77 -0.26
C ASP A 61 -47.96 -8.57 0.13
N ARG A 62 -46.75 -8.07 -0.18
CA ARG A 62 -45.48 -8.78 0.04
C ARG A 62 -44.53 -8.09 1.02
N GLY A 63 -44.85 -6.87 1.46
CA GLY A 63 -44.00 -6.10 2.36
C GLY A 63 -42.71 -5.58 1.72
N GLY A 64 -42.63 -5.56 0.39
CA GLY A 64 -41.45 -5.12 -0.38
C GLY A 64 -40.93 -6.16 -1.38
N PHE A 65 -39.81 -5.85 -2.01
CA PHE A 65 -39.21 -6.68 -3.05
C PHE A 65 -38.49 -7.92 -2.49
N ASP A 66 -38.68 -9.08 -3.13
CA ASP A 66 -37.95 -10.32 -2.81
C ASP A 66 -36.46 -10.23 -3.16
N LEU A 67 -36.12 -9.55 -4.27
CA LEU A 67 -34.77 -9.45 -4.82
C LEU A 67 -34.51 -8.06 -5.41
N VAL A 68 -33.41 -7.42 -4.99
CA VAL A 68 -32.92 -6.15 -5.56
C VAL A 68 -31.52 -6.36 -6.12
N LEU A 69 -31.34 -6.23 -7.43
CA LEU A 69 -30.04 -6.36 -8.09
C LEU A 69 -29.62 -5.06 -8.76
N GLY A 70 -28.33 -4.72 -8.73
CA GLY A 70 -27.87 -3.56 -9.49
C GLY A 70 -26.35 -3.36 -9.54
N ASN A 71 -25.95 -2.46 -10.43
CA ASN A 71 -24.63 -1.84 -10.45
C ASN A 71 -24.82 -0.34 -10.16
N PRO A 72 -24.89 0.08 -8.87
CA PRO A 72 -25.09 1.46 -8.52
C PRO A 72 -24.00 2.37 -9.11
N PRO A 73 -24.28 3.65 -9.41
CA PRO A 73 -23.32 4.54 -10.04
C PRO A 73 -22.09 4.81 -9.15
N TRP A 74 -20.89 4.71 -9.74
CA TRP A 74 -19.59 4.91 -9.08
C TRP A 74 -19.15 6.39 -9.13
N ILE A 75 -20.09 7.29 -8.87
CA ILE A 75 -19.89 8.73 -9.03
C ILE A 75 -19.85 9.38 -7.66
N LYS A 76 -18.83 10.21 -7.47
CA LYS A 76 -18.75 11.15 -6.36
C LYS A 76 -19.46 12.44 -6.75
N VAL A 77 -20.51 12.82 -6.02
CA VAL A 77 -21.21 14.10 -6.22
C VAL A 77 -20.41 15.21 -5.55
N GLU A 78 -19.73 15.99 -6.38
CA GLU A 78 -19.00 17.18 -5.96
C GLU A 78 -18.99 18.23 -7.08
N TRP A 79 -18.80 19.49 -6.68
CA TRP A 79 -18.64 20.59 -7.63
C TRP A 79 -17.33 20.44 -8.41
N ASN A 80 -17.44 20.30 -9.74
CA ASN A 80 -16.30 20.23 -10.65
C ASN A 80 -16.30 21.41 -11.63
N GLU A 81 -15.73 22.53 -11.18
CA GLU A 81 -15.57 23.73 -11.99
C GLU A 81 -14.82 23.46 -13.32
N GLY A 82 -13.77 22.63 -13.29
CA GLY A 82 -12.97 22.34 -14.47
C GLY A 82 -13.76 21.61 -15.56
N GLY A 83 -14.74 20.79 -15.19
CA GLY A 83 -15.66 20.14 -16.14
C GLY A 83 -16.54 21.15 -16.85
N VAL A 84 -17.20 22.03 -16.10
CA VAL A 84 -18.13 23.04 -16.65
C VAL A 84 -17.40 24.03 -17.57
N LEU A 85 -16.22 24.51 -17.17
CA LEU A 85 -15.42 25.40 -18.02
C LEU A 85 -14.77 24.63 -19.18
N GLY A 86 -14.46 23.36 -18.99
CA GLY A 86 -13.87 22.48 -19.99
C GLY A 86 -14.78 22.18 -21.19
N ASP A 87 -16.11 22.22 -21.00
CA ASP A 87 -17.08 22.03 -22.07
C ASP A 87 -16.97 23.10 -23.17
N VAL A 88 -16.53 24.31 -22.81
CA VAL A 88 -16.30 25.41 -23.76
C VAL A 88 -14.82 25.68 -24.05
N GLU A 89 -13.93 25.32 -23.13
CA GLU A 89 -12.49 25.48 -23.28
C GLU A 89 -11.78 24.15 -23.00
N PRO A 90 -11.77 23.22 -23.99
CA PRO A 90 -11.26 21.86 -23.80
C PRO A 90 -9.79 21.81 -23.37
N LEU A 91 -9.01 22.86 -23.66
CA LEU A 91 -7.61 22.96 -23.25
C LEU A 91 -7.42 22.91 -21.74
N PHE A 92 -8.41 23.35 -20.95
CA PHE A 92 -8.36 23.27 -19.48
C PHE A 92 -8.26 21.83 -19.00
N VAL A 93 -9.05 20.95 -19.61
CA VAL A 93 -9.07 19.51 -19.30
C VAL A 93 -7.86 18.82 -19.92
N LEU A 94 -7.54 19.09 -21.19
CA LEU A 94 -6.44 18.45 -21.91
C LEU A 94 -5.06 18.76 -21.32
N ARG A 95 -4.87 19.97 -20.76
CA ARG A 95 -3.62 20.35 -20.08
C ARG A 95 -3.60 20.01 -18.59
N GLY A 96 -4.72 19.55 -18.04
CA GLY A 96 -4.86 19.31 -16.60
C GLY A 96 -4.57 20.58 -15.79
N GLU A 97 -5.12 21.72 -16.22
CA GLU A 97 -4.87 23.00 -15.56
C GLU A 97 -5.30 22.94 -14.08
N SER A 98 -4.42 23.34 -13.17
CA SER A 98 -4.70 23.29 -11.73
C SER A 98 -5.88 24.20 -11.35
N ALA A 99 -6.58 23.85 -10.26
CA ALA A 99 -7.71 24.64 -9.74
C ALA A 99 -7.36 26.12 -9.49
N SER A 100 -6.14 26.44 -9.04
CA SER A 100 -5.69 27.82 -8.85
C SER A 100 -5.58 28.60 -10.15
N LYS A 101 -5.10 27.96 -11.22
CA LYS A 101 -5.02 28.56 -12.56
C LYS A 101 -6.39 28.68 -13.22
N LEU A 102 -7.27 27.70 -13.04
CA LEU A 102 -8.67 27.79 -13.45
C LEU A 102 -9.37 28.97 -12.76
N ALA A 103 -9.14 29.19 -11.46
CA ALA A 103 -9.71 30.31 -10.73
C ALA A 103 -9.29 31.68 -11.29
N LEU A 104 -8.06 31.80 -11.79
CA LEU A 104 -7.57 33.02 -12.46
C LEU A 104 -8.24 33.24 -13.83
N LEU A 105 -8.46 32.16 -14.59
CA LEU A 105 -9.02 32.20 -15.95
C LEU A 105 -10.55 32.18 -15.99
N ARG A 106 -11.19 31.89 -14.86
CA ARG A 106 -12.64 31.74 -14.70
C ARG A 106 -13.38 32.95 -15.24
N GLN A 107 -13.05 34.15 -14.75
CA GLN A 107 -13.82 35.35 -15.07
C GLN A 107 -13.77 35.65 -16.57
N GLU A 108 -12.58 35.59 -17.17
CA GLU A 108 -12.38 35.78 -18.60
C GLU A 108 -13.19 34.77 -19.42
N THR A 109 -13.18 33.49 -19.00
CA THR A 109 -13.87 32.41 -19.71
C THR A 109 -15.39 32.56 -19.62
N LEU A 110 -15.91 32.92 -18.44
CA LEU A 110 -17.34 33.17 -18.22
C LEU A 110 -17.84 34.35 -19.05
N GLU A 111 -17.05 35.43 -19.14
CA GLU A 111 -17.38 36.62 -19.94
C GLU A 111 -17.30 36.32 -21.45
N LYS A 112 -16.22 35.66 -21.90
CA LYS A 112 -15.99 35.30 -23.30
C LYS A 112 -17.12 34.46 -23.91
N TYR A 113 -17.65 33.48 -23.16
CA TYR A 113 -18.66 32.54 -23.64
C TYR A 113 -20.06 32.78 -23.07
N GLY A 114 -20.27 33.81 -22.25
CA GLY A 114 -21.58 34.12 -21.65
C GLY A 114 -22.13 33.03 -20.73
N LEU A 115 -21.25 32.27 -20.04
CA LEU A 115 -21.62 31.04 -19.33
C LEU A 115 -22.12 31.24 -17.90
N ARG A 116 -22.20 32.47 -17.42
CA ARG A 116 -22.49 32.76 -16.00
C ARG A 116 -23.76 32.07 -15.51
N GLY A 117 -24.83 32.04 -16.30
CA GLY A 117 -26.07 31.35 -15.95
C GLY A 117 -25.92 29.83 -15.85
N GLY A 118 -25.30 29.19 -16.85
CA GLY A 118 -25.06 27.75 -16.85
C GLY A 118 -24.09 27.30 -15.75
N TYR A 119 -23.06 28.09 -15.49
CA TYR A 119 -22.11 27.87 -14.40
C TYR A 119 -22.80 27.89 -13.03
N LEU A 120 -23.62 28.91 -12.76
CA LEU A 120 -24.36 29.01 -11.50
C LEU A 120 -25.39 27.88 -11.36
N ALA A 121 -26.11 27.54 -12.44
CA ALA A 121 -27.05 26.43 -12.42
C ALA A 121 -26.38 25.09 -12.12
N ALA A 122 -25.22 24.81 -12.72
CA ALA A 122 -24.45 23.60 -12.45
C ALA A 122 -23.92 23.57 -11.00
N PHE A 123 -23.52 24.73 -10.47
CA PHE A 123 -23.09 24.85 -9.07
C PHE A 123 -24.25 24.59 -8.11
N GLU A 124 -25.40 25.24 -8.32
CA GLU A 124 -26.62 25.05 -7.54
C GLU A 124 -27.11 23.59 -7.58
N GLU A 125 -27.01 22.93 -8.73
CA GLU A 125 -27.38 21.51 -8.87
C GLU A 125 -26.44 20.59 -8.09
N ALA A 126 -25.13 20.79 -8.20
CA ALA A 126 -24.14 19.99 -7.48
C ALA A 126 -24.25 20.19 -5.96
N ASP A 127 -24.36 21.44 -5.51
CA ASP A 127 -24.48 21.78 -4.09
C ASP A 127 -25.82 21.31 -3.51
N GLY A 128 -26.93 21.51 -4.25
CA GLY A 128 -28.26 21.04 -3.86
C GLY A 128 -28.33 19.52 -3.73
N MET A 129 -27.79 18.77 -4.70
CA MET A 129 -27.70 17.32 -4.62
C MET A 129 -26.82 16.86 -3.45
N GLN A 130 -25.66 17.51 -3.26
CA GLN A 130 -24.78 17.20 -2.15
C GLN A 130 -25.46 17.44 -0.79
N ASN A 131 -26.18 18.55 -0.64
CA ASN A 131 -26.96 18.85 0.56
C ASN A 131 -28.08 17.83 0.79
N PHE A 132 -28.79 17.43 -0.27
CA PHE A 132 -29.85 16.41 -0.18
C PHE A 132 -29.29 15.06 0.29
N LEU A 133 -28.20 14.58 -0.32
CA LEU A 133 -27.58 13.31 0.06
C LEU A 133 -27.08 13.40 1.52
N ASN A 134 -26.35 14.46 1.87
CA ASN A 134 -25.78 14.64 3.21
C ASN A 134 -26.82 14.91 4.32
N ALA A 135 -28.08 15.15 3.98
CA ALA A 135 -29.12 15.39 4.97
C ALA A 135 -29.38 14.13 5.82
N ARG A 136 -29.35 14.30 7.15
CA ARG A 136 -29.59 13.22 8.11
C ARG A 136 -30.97 12.58 7.92
N GLN A 137 -31.95 13.34 7.48
CA GLN A 137 -33.32 12.91 7.22
C GLN A 137 -33.40 11.89 6.08
N ASN A 138 -32.49 12.00 5.11
CA ASN A 138 -32.50 11.17 3.90
C ASN A 138 -31.57 9.96 4.06
N TYR A 139 -30.33 10.19 4.53
CA TYR A 139 -29.32 9.15 4.66
C TYR A 139 -28.61 9.21 6.03
N PRO A 140 -29.29 8.86 7.13
CA PRO A 140 -28.73 8.96 8.48
C PRO A 140 -27.48 8.09 8.66
N LEU A 141 -27.46 6.89 8.08
CA LEU A 141 -26.37 5.90 8.19
C LEU A 141 -25.09 6.33 7.49
N LEU A 142 -25.20 7.24 6.52
CA LEU A 142 -24.06 7.65 5.74
C LEU A 142 -23.39 8.91 6.34
N LYS A 143 -24.01 9.58 7.33
CA LYS A 143 -23.50 10.83 7.93
C LYS A 143 -21.98 10.76 8.21
N GLY A 144 -21.23 11.65 7.59
CA GLY A 144 -19.76 11.75 7.74
C GLY A 144 -18.93 10.94 6.72
N SER A 145 -19.53 10.06 5.92
CA SER A 145 -18.87 9.20 4.92
C SER A 145 -19.33 9.45 3.48
N GLN A 146 -20.09 10.53 3.28
CA GLN A 146 -20.88 10.78 2.08
C GLN A 146 -20.20 11.63 1.03
N SER A 147 -20.36 11.18 -0.20
CA SER A 147 -20.14 11.87 -1.46
C SER A 147 -20.27 10.89 -2.63
N ASN A 148 -20.17 9.57 -2.40
CA ASN A 148 -20.34 8.55 -3.43
C ASN A 148 -21.77 7.98 -3.51
N LEU A 149 -22.37 7.97 -4.70
CA LEU A 149 -23.76 7.56 -4.93
C LEU A 149 -24.04 6.10 -4.59
N TYR A 150 -23.13 5.16 -4.90
CA TYR A 150 -23.36 3.74 -4.63
C TYR A 150 -23.65 3.43 -3.14
N LYS A 151 -23.11 4.22 -2.21
CA LYS A 151 -23.37 4.06 -0.77
C LYS A 151 -24.84 4.34 -0.42
N CYS A 152 -25.51 5.20 -1.19
CA CYS A 152 -26.91 5.58 -1.00
C CYS A 152 -27.87 4.46 -1.43
N PHE A 153 -27.47 3.61 -2.38
CA PHE A 153 -28.30 2.50 -2.85
C PHE A 153 -28.43 1.38 -1.82
N LEU A 154 -27.45 1.21 -0.92
CA LEU A 154 -27.48 0.20 0.13
C LEU A 154 -28.69 0.37 1.07
N PRO A 155 -28.85 1.51 1.80
CA PRO A 155 -30.01 1.70 2.66
C PRO A 155 -31.33 1.76 1.91
N GLN A 156 -31.33 2.24 0.65
CA GLN A 156 -32.53 2.24 -0.18
C GLN A 156 -33.00 0.81 -0.49
N ALA A 157 -32.06 -0.08 -0.87
CA ALA A 157 -32.38 -1.48 -1.11
C ALA A 157 -32.94 -2.17 0.13
N TRP A 158 -32.42 -1.81 1.31
CA TRP A 158 -32.92 -2.38 2.57
C TRP A 158 -34.32 -1.88 2.92
N MET A 159 -34.61 -0.62 2.61
CA MET A 159 -35.91 0.01 2.83
C MET A 159 -37.00 -0.58 1.92
N ILE A 160 -36.69 -0.84 0.65
CA ILE A 160 -37.67 -1.33 -0.32
C ILE A 160 -37.79 -2.85 -0.34
N GLY A 161 -36.80 -3.56 0.19
CA GLY A 161 -36.81 -5.02 0.27
C GLY A 161 -37.72 -5.52 1.41
N ARG A 162 -38.34 -6.67 1.21
CA ARG A 162 -39.04 -7.37 2.30
C ARG A 162 -38.04 -7.90 3.36
N PRO A 163 -38.47 -8.27 4.58
CA PRO A 163 -37.56 -8.68 5.65
C PRO A 163 -36.65 -9.89 5.33
N ASP A 164 -37.16 -10.86 4.58
CA ASP A 164 -36.46 -12.05 4.07
C ASP A 164 -35.89 -11.85 2.65
N GLY A 165 -35.94 -10.63 2.12
CA GLY A 165 -35.43 -10.27 0.81
C GLY A 165 -33.90 -10.25 0.74
N VAL A 166 -33.40 -10.34 -0.50
CA VAL A 166 -31.96 -10.32 -0.79
C VAL A 166 -31.65 -9.13 -1.70
N SER A 167 -30.51 -8.48 -1.47
CA SER A 167 -29.96 -7.52 -2.43
C SER A 167 -28.55 -7.89 -2.88
N GLY A 168 -28.28 -7.68 -4.16
CA GLY A 168 -27.02 -8.02 -4.83
C GLY A 168 -26.47 -6.81 -5.56
N PHE A 169 -25.28 -6.33 -5.18
CA PHE A 169 -24.70 -5.13 -5.76
C PHE A 169 -23.27 -5.29 -6.24
N LEU A 170 -22.99 -4.67 -7.37
CA LEU A 170 -21.65 -4.41 -7.87
C LEU A 170 -21.25 -2.98 -7.50
N HIS A 171 -20.31 -2.80 -6.58
CA HIS A 171 -19.85 -1.46 -6.20
C HIS A 171 -18.39 -1.43 -5.71
N PRO A 172 -17.76 -0.24 -5.62
CA PRO A 172 -16.40 -0.08 -5.11
C PRO A 172 -16.27 -0.42 -3.63
N GLU A 173 -15.04 -0.69 -3.19
CA GLU A 173 -14.71 -1.13 -1.81
C GLU A 173 -14.89 -0.06 -0.73
N GLY A 174 -15.19 1.20 -1.11
CA GLY A 174 -15.27 2.35 -0.21
C GLY A 174 -16.31 2.26 0.92
N VAL A 175 -17.16 1.22 0.91
CA VAL A 175 -18.04 0.86 2.04
C VAL A 175 -17.23 0.32 3.22
N TYR A 176 -16.14 -0.41 2.95
CA TYR A 176 -15.44 -1.21 3.93
C TYR A 176 -14.15 -0.56 4.46
N ASP A 177 -13.53 0.36 3.72
CA ASP A 177 -12.23 0.95 4.08
C ASP A 177 -12.28 2.44 4.47
N ASP A 178 -13.41 3.13 4.27
CA ASP A 178 -13.57 4.55 4.62
C ASP A 178 -13.44 4.76 6.14
N PRO A 179 -12.46 5.54 6.64
CA PRO A 179 -12.30 5.77 8.08
C PRO A 179 -13.56 6.33 8.77
N LYS A 180 -14.37 7.11 8.05
CA LYS A 180 -15.62 7.71 8.58
C LYS A 180 -16.86 6.84 8.31
N GLY A 181 -16.69 5.68 7.69
CA GLY A 181 -17.77 4.76 7.29
C GLY A 181 -18.28 3.83 8.40
N GLY A 182 -17.80 3.96 9.64
CA GLY A 182 -18.09 3.00 10.72
C GLY A 182 -19.59 2.76 10.97
N GLY A 183 -20.42 3.82 10.96
CA GLY A 183 -21.87 3.68 11.16
C GLY A 183 -22.59 2.92 10.04
N LEU A 184 -22.13 3.06 8.79
CA LEU A 184 -22.64 2.26 7.67
C LEU A 184 -22.17 0.81 7.78
N ARG A 185 -20.89 0.60 8.11
CA ARG A 185 -20.30 -0.75 8.24
C ARG A 185 -21.04 -1.61 9.25
N GLU A 186 -21.45 -1.03 10.37
CA GLU A 186 -22.21 -1.72 11.41
C GLU A 186 -23.49 -2.36 10.86
N GLU A 187 -24.29 -1.60 10.11
CA GLU A 187 -25.51 -2.11 9.46
C GLU A 187 -25.21 -3.06 8.29
N VAL A 188 -24.11 -2.81 7.58
CA VAL A 188 -23.65 -3.66 6.48
C VAL A 188 -23.23 -5.04 6.97
N PHE A 189 -22.47 -5.16 8.07
CA PHE A 189 -21.95 -6.45 8.52
C PHE A 189 -23.02 -7.41 9.03
N TYR A 190 -24.11 -6.89 9.61
CA TYR A 190 -25.28 -7.73 9.87
C TYR A 190 -25.81 -8.30 8.56
N ARG A 191 -25.98 -7.44 7.54
CA ARG A 191 -26.64 -7.75 6.27
C ARG A 191 -25.82 -8.57 5.30
N LEU A 192 -24.51 -8.35 5.26
CA LEU A 192 -23.60 -8.97 4.30
C LEU A 192 -23.58 -10.49 4.47
N ARG A 193 -23.60 -11.23 3.36
CA ARG A 193 -23.50 -12.69 3.30
C ARG A 193 -22.34 -13.15 2.43
N HIS A 194 -22.11 -12.42 1.34
CA HIS A 194 -20.99 -12.66 0.45
C HIS A 194 -20.32 -11.34 0.07
N HIS A 195 -19.00 -11.32 0.16
CA HIS A 195 -18.13 -10.24 -0.29
C HIS A 195 -17.06 -10.82 -1.21
N PHE A 196 -17.15 -10.52 -2.50
CA PHE A 196 -16.21 -11.01 -3.50
C PHE A 196 -15.52 -9.81 -4.17
N GLN A 197 -14.30 -9.50 -3.73
CA GLN A 197 -13.53 -8.36 -4.21
C GLN A 197 -12.69 -8.72 -5.43
N PHE A 198 -12.85 -7.94 -6.48
CA PHE A 198 -12.17 -8.03 -7.76
C PHE A 198 -11.16 -6.90 -7.98
N GLN A 199 -10.13 -7.21 -8.75
CA GLN A 199 -9.20 -6.26 -9.36
C GLN A 199 -9.42 -6.26 -10.87
N ASN A 200 -9.60 -5.08 -11.47
CA ASN A 200 -9.97 -4.96 -12.89
C ASN A 200 -8.78 -5.10 -13.87
N GLU A 201 -7.86 -6.03 -13.62
CA GLU A 201 -6.65 -6.22 -14.43
C GLU A 201 -6.92 -6.76 -15.84
N PHE A 202 -8.00 -7.55 -16.02
CA PHE A 202 -8.45 -8.02 -17.33
C PHE A 202 -9.39 -7.05 -18.05
N ALA A 203 -9.58 -5.83 -17.51
CA ALA A 203 -10.48 -4.82 -18.07
C ALA A 203 -11.91 -5.34 -18.32
N LEU A 204 -12.45 -6.14 -17.39
CA LEU A 204 -13.84 -6.62 -17.42
C LEU A 204 -14.84 -5.46 -17.53
N PHE A 205 -14.49 -4.31 -16.94
CA PHE A 205 -15.17 -3.04 -17.12
C PHE A 205 -14.26 -2.07 -17.89
N VAL A 206 -14.54 -1.85 -19.18
CA VAL A 206 -13.79 -0.94 -20.05
C VAL A 206 -13.89 0.50 -19.53
N GLY A 207 -12.79 1.27 -19.61
CA GLY A 207 -12.76 2.67 -19.16
C GLY A 207 -12.64 2.88 -17.64
N THR A 208 -12.67 1.81 -16.86
CA THR A 208 -12.48 1.84 -15.40
C THR A 208 -11.14 1.25 -14.95
N ASN A 209 -10.30 0.86 -15.93
CA ASN A 209 -8.98 0.30 -15.68
C ASN A 209 -7.95 1.42 -15.47
N ASP A 210 -7.91 1.98 -14.27
CA ASP A 210 -6.81 2.87 -13.82
C ASP A 210 -5.56 2.02 -13.48
N HIS A 211 -5.01 1.33 -14.49
CA HIS A 211 -3.87 0.41 -14.32
C HIS A 211 -4.07 -0.62 -13.19
N GLY A 212 -5.25 -1.24 -13.12
CA GLY A 212 -5.59 -2.24 -12.11
C GLY A 212 -5.89 -1.69 -10.71
N ARG A 213 -5.82 -0.37 -10.51
CA ARG A 213 -6.04 0.27 -9.19
C ARG A 213 -7.49 0.27 -8.76
N MET A 214 -8.43 0.19 -9.70
CA MET A 214 -9.84 0.14 -9.35
C MET A 214 -10.24 -1.23 -8.81
N ARG A 215 -10.61 -1.25 -7.53
CA ARG A 215 -11.20 -2.41 -6.85
C ARG A 215 -12.70 -2.24 -6.75
N PHE A 216 -13.42 -3.32 -7.03
CA PHE A 216 -14.87 -3.40 -6.89
C PHE A 216 -15.23 -4.78 -6.36
N GLY A 217 -16.43 -4.92 -5.81
CA GLY A 217 -16.89 -6.19 -5.29
C GLY A 217 -18.29 -6.56 -5.78
N LEU A 218 -18.54 -7.86 -5.83
CA LEU A 218 -19.89 -8.42 -5.84
C LEU A 218 -20.29 -8.71 -4.40
N HIS A 219 -21.42 -8.13 -4.00
CA HIS A 219 -21.91 -8.19 -2.62
C HIS A 219 -23.31 -8.74 -2.59
N CYS A 220 -23.55 -9.71 -1.71
CA CYS A 220 -24.90 -10.22 -1.44
C CYS A 220 -25.28 -9.88 0.01
N TYR A 221 -26.44 -9.26 0.19
CA TYR A 221 -26.97 -8.82 1.46
C TYR A 221 -28.32 -9.49 1.73
N ALA A 222 -28.54 -9.97 2.96
CA ALA A 222 -29.85 -10.32 3.49
C ALA A 222 -30.44 -9.11 4.22
N ASN A 223 -31.76 -8.91 4.13
CA ASN A 223 -32.35 -7.66 4.61
C ASN A 223 -32.55 -7.56 6.14
N ASN A 224 -32.93 -8.66 6.81
CA ASN A 224 -33.11 -8.70 8.27
C ASN A 224 -32.35 -9.84 9.00
N PRO A 225 -31.02 -9.85 8.96
CA PRO A 225 -30.24 -10.82 9.72
C PRO A 225 -29.91 -10.37 11.14
N THR A 226 -29.92 -11.34 12.06
CA THR A 226 -29.66 -11.13 13.49
C THR A 226 -28.22 -11.42 13.91
N THR A 227 -27.42 -12.02 13.03
CA THR A 227 -26.03 -12.41 13.32
C THR A 227 -25.08 -12.02 12.19
N VAL A 228 -23.86 -11.64 12.57
CA VAL A 228 -22.76 -11.31 11.65
C VAL A 228 -22.04 -12.58 11.25
N CYS A 229 -22.18 -12.96 10.00
CA CYS A 229 -21.53 -14.11 9.41
C CYS A 229 -21.55 -14.00 7.88
N PHE A 230 -20.38 -13.84 7.27
CA PHE A 230 -20.27 -13.77 5.81
C PHE A 230 -18.98 -14.39 5.28
N SER A 231 -19.03 -14.84 4.03
CA SER A 231 -17.86 -15.34 3.31
C SER A 231 -17.22 -14.22 2.49
N SER A 232 -15.92 -14.05 2.64
CA SER A 232 -15.12 -13.05 1.94
C SER A 232 -14.07 -13.72 1.06
N ILE A 233 -13.95 -13.28 -0.20
CA ILE A 233 -12.86 -13.68 -1.10
C ILE A 233 -12.26 -12.42 -1.70
N SER A 234 -10.95 -12.23 -1.54
CA SER A 234 -10.23 -11.07 -2.09
C SER A 234 -9.28 -11.43 -3.22
N ASN A 235 -8.83 -10.41 -3.95
CA ASN A 235 -7.91 -10.52 -5.09
C ASN A 235 -8.43 -11.46 -6.19
N LEU A 236 -9.71 -11.30 -6.57
CA LEU A 236 -10.30 -12.00 -7.70
C LEU A 236 -10.02 -11.25 -9.00
N TYR A 237 -9.87 -12.00 -10.09
CA TYR A 237 -9.71 -11.43 -11.44
C TYR A 237 -10.85 -11.86 -12.38
N THR A 238 -11.49 -12.99 -12.12
CA THR A 238 -12.64 -13.49 -12.89
C THR A 238 -13.72 -14.03 -11.95
N PRO A 239 -15.02 -13.92 -12.31
CA PRO A 239 -16.10 -14.48 -11.50
C PRO A 239 -16.03 -16.00 -11.36
N THR A 240 -15.49 -16.71 -12.35
CA THR A 240 -15.34 -18.18 -12.33
C THR A 240 -14.48 -18.68 -11.18
N THR A 241 -13.52 -17.87 -10.71
CA THR A 241 -12.70 -18.20 -9.54
C THR A 241 -13.53 -18.33 -8.27
N VAL A 242 -14.66 -17.62 -8.14
CA VAL A 242 -15.55 -17.72 -6.97
C VAL A 242 -16.11 -19.12 -6.85
N SER A 243 -16.81 -19.62 -7.88
CA SER A 243 -17.36 -20.98 -7.90
C SER A 243 -16.27 -22.03 -7.69
N ALA A 244 -15.13 -21.88 -8.38
CA ALA A 244 -13.99 -22.78 -8.21
C ALA A 244 -13.43 -22.79 -6.78
N CYS A 245 -13.58 -21.72 -5.98
CA CYS A 245 -13.20 -21.76 -4.56
C CYS A 245 -14.14 -22.64 -3.74
N PHE A 246 -15.45 -22.58 -4.00
CA PHE A 246 -16.46 -23.37 -3.29
C PHE A 246 -16.43 -24.85 -3.68
N ASP A 247 -16.05 -25.16 -4.93
CA ASP A 247 -16.00 -26.53 -5.45
C ASP A 247 -14.68 -27.27 -5.11
N HIS A 248 -13.69 -26.56 -4.57
CA HIS A 248 -12.35 -27.10 -4.32
C HIS A 248 -12.27 -27.89 -2.99
N ASP A 249 -11.48 -28.98 -2.96
CA ASP A 249 -11.40 -29.92 -1.83
C ASP A 249 -10.51 -29.46 -0.65
N GLY A 250 -9.79 -28.35 -0.84
CA GLY A 250 -8.92 -27.71 0.14
C GLY A 250 -7.54 -28.34 0.28
N ARG A 251 -7.18 -29.27 -0.63
CA ARG A 251 -5.86 -29.89 -0.70
C ARG A 251 -4.94 -29.06 -1.61
N ALA A 252 -3.64 -29.25 -1.47
CA ALA A 252 -2.59 -28.45 -2.14
C ALA A 252 -2.36 -27.04 -1.54
N PRO A 253 -1.22 -26.40 -1.86
CA PRO A 253 -0.92 -25.07 -1.37
C PRO A 253 -1.82 -24.00 -2.00
N VAL A 254 -2.24 -23.01 -1.21
CA VAL A 254 -3.08 -21.90 -1.71
C VAL A 254 -2.35 -21.13 -2.83
N PRO A 255 -2.95 -20.91 -4.00
CA PRO A 255 -2.32 -20.14 -5.08
C PRO A 255 -1.96 -18.72 -4.64
N GLY A 256 -0.93 -18.13 -5.24
CA GLY A 256 -0.60 -16.71 -5.05
C GLY A 256 -1.44 -15.79 -5.93
N ILE A 257 -1.32 -14.47 -5.72
CA ILE A 257 -1.99 -13.44 -6.54
C ILE A 257 -1.62 -13.57 -8.03
N LYS A 258 -0.36 -13.97 -8.30
CA LYS A 258 0.11 -14.36 -9.63
C LYS A 258 0.56 -15.81 -9.62
N ASP A 259 0.44 -16.47 -10.78
CA ASP A 259 1.00 -17.80 -11.00
C ASP A 259 2.53 -17.76 -11.24
N ASP A 260 3.14 -18.93 -11.38
CA ASP A 260 4.59 -19.05 -11.60
C ASP A 260 5.02 -18.59 -13.00
N GLN A 261 4.07 -18.36 -13.92
CA GLN A 261 4.30 -17.71 -15.21
C GLN A 261 4.07 -16.18 -15.15
N ASN A 262 3.92 -15.63 -13.94
CA ASN A 262 3.68 -14.21 -13.66
C ASN A 262 2.41 -13.65 -14.30
N LYS A 263 1.41 -14.50 -14.56
CA LYS A 263 0.06 -14.10 -14.96
C LYS A 263 -0.84 -13.97 -13.74
N TRP A 264 -1.89 -13.16 -13.86
CA TRP A 264 -2.91 -13.03 -12.81
C TRP A 264 -3.59 -14.37 -12.57
N ASN A 265 -3.62 -14.81 -11.31
CA ASN A 265 -4.04 -16.16 -10.98
C ASN A 265 -5.56 -16.28 -10.88
N VAL A 266 -6.15 -17.13 -11.73
CA VAL A 266 -7.59 -17.39 -11.79
C VAL A 266 -8.01 -18.71 -11.13
N GLN A 267 -7.09 -19.43 -10.50
CA GLN A 267 -7.39 -20.68 -9.80
C GLN A 267 -8.17 -20.42 -8.50
N GLY A 268 -9.24 -21.19 -8.31
CA GLY A 268 -10.01 -21.23 -7.07
C GLY A 268 -9.39 -22.18 -6.06
N HIS A 269 -9.55 -21.89 -4.78
CA HIS A 269 -9.10 -22.76 -3.69
C HIS A 269 -9.95 -22.52 -2.44
N ALA A 270 -10.40 -23.59 -1.76
CA ALA A 270 -11.31 -23.49 -0.61
C ALA A 270 -10.80 -22.57 0.50
N ARG A 271 -9.49 -22.61 0.78
CA ARG A 271 -8.84 -21.73 1.77
C ARG A 271 -8.73 -20.25 1.37
N ARG A 272 -9.16 -19.85 0.16
CA ARG A 272 -9.35 -18.43 -0.19
C ARG A 272 -10.64 -17.86 0.41
N ILE A 273 -11.57 -18.72 0.83
CA ILE A 273 -12.83 -18.30 1.45
C ILE A 273 -12.56 -17.97 2.91
N VAL A 274 -12.48 -16.68 3.25
CA VAL A 274 -12.34 -16.22 4.63
C VAL A 274 -13.73 -16.06 5.22
N GLN A 275 -14.05 -16.85 6.24
CA GLN A 275 -15.28 -16.68 7.00
C GLN A 275 -15.09 -15.55 8.01
N VAL A 276 -15.95 -14.55 7.98
CA VAL A 276 -15.88 -13.38 8.85
C VAL A 276 -17.08 -13.36 9.79
N THR A 277 -16.79 -13.37 11.09
CA THR A 277 -17.74 -13.18 12.18
C THR A 277 -17.32 -11.98 13.02
N GLU A 278 -18.05 -11.70 14.11
CA GLU A 278 -17.65 -10.66 15.07
C GLU A 278 -16.24 -10.89 15.65
N LYS A 279 -15.78 -12.15 15.76
CA LYS A 279 -14.41 -12.49 16.19
C LYS A 279 -13.37 -11.90 15.24
N GLU A 280 -13.52 -12.14 13.95
CA GLU A 280 -12.58 -11.65 12.93
C GLU A 280 -12.65 -10.12 12.80
N LEU A 281 -13.86 -9.54 12.88
CA LEU A 281 -14.01 -8.09 12.92
C LEU A 281 -13.34 -7.45 14.14
N ALA A 282 -13.39 -8.09 15.32
CA ALA A 282 -12.68 -7.62 16.51
C ALA A 282 -11.15 -7.70 16.35
N LEU A 283 -10.65 -8.70 15.61
CA LEU A 283 -9.24 -8.74 15.22
C LEU A 283 -8.88 -7.56 14.30
N PHE A 284 -9.71 -7.28 13.30
CA PHE A 284 -9.45 -6.18 12.35
C PHE A 284 -9.48 -4.81 13.04
N ALA A 285 -10.46 -4.57 13.91
CA ALA A 285 -10.53 -3.33 14.69
C ALA A 285 -9.24 -3.09 15.50
N ARG A 286 -8.74 -4.12 16.20
CA ARG A 286 -7.52 -4.02 17.02
C ARG A 286 -6.23 -3.80 16.22
N LEU A 287 -6.22 -4.15 14.94
CA LEU A 287 -5.05 -4.06 14.08
C LEU A 287 -5.03 -2.80 13.24
N TYR A 288 -6.17 -2.48 12.62
CA TYR A 288 -6.23 -1.46 11.58
C TYR A 288 -6.81 -0.15 12.09
N ASP A 289 -7.72 -0.20 13.07
CA ASP A 289 -8.48 0.95 13.57
C ASP A 289 -7.93 1.54 14.88
N GLU A 290 -8.48 2.68 15.25
CA GLU A 290 -8.15 3.34 16.51
C GLU A 290 -8.59 2.48 17.70
N GLU A 291 -7.85 2.58 18.81
CA GLU A 291 -8.17 1.86 20.03
C GLU A 291 -9.60 2.18 20.50
N GLY A 292 -10.33 1.14 20.92
CA GLY A 292 -11.74 1.25 21.32
C GLY A 292 -12.75 1.21 20.18
N THR A 293 -12.32 1.10 18.91
CA THR A 293 -13.24 0.90 17.78
C THR A 293 -14.06 -0.39 17.96
N PRO A 294 -15.42 -0.33 17.94
CA PRO A 294 -16.24 -1.53 18.03
C PRO A 294 -16.00 -2.49 16.85
N PRO A 295 -16.04 -3.82 17.05
CA PRO A 295 -15.85 -4.81 15.99
C PRO A 295 -16.71 -4.54 14.74
N LEU A 296 -17.99 -4.22 14.94
CA LEU A 296 -18.93 -3.95 13.84
C LEU A 296 -18.61 -2.70 13.02
N ARG A 297 -17.68 -1.85 13.48
CA ARG A 297 -17.22 -0.66 12.76
C ARG A 297 -15.84 -0.84 12.14
N ALA A 298 -15.23 -2.01 12.30
CA ALA A 298 -13.90 -2.31 11.82
C ALA A 298 -13.80 -2.14 10.30
N ARG A 299 -12.65 -1.65 9.82
CA ARG A 299 -12.32 -1.73 8.39
C ARG A 299 -12.07 -3.18 7.98
N LEU A 300 -12.49 -3.54 6.77
CA LEU A 300 -12.28 -4.90 6.23
C LEU A 300 -10.99 -4.96 5.40
N PRO A 301 -9.94 -5.68 5.83
CA PRO A 301 -8.73 -5.86 5.03
C PRO A 301 -8.96 -6.86 3.88
N ALA A 302 -8.24 -6.66 2.76
CA ALA A 302 -8.25 -7.57 1.63
C ALA A 302 -7.33 -8.78 1.90
N LEU A 303 -7.91 -9.87 2.39
CA LEU A 303 -7.17 -11.09 2.74
C LEU A 303 -7.33 -12.17 1.67
N HIS A 304 -6.19 -12.67 1.19
CA HIS A 304 -6.17 -13.63 0.10
C HIS A 304 -6.51 -15.06 0.54
N SER A 305 -6.19 -15.42 1.79
CA SER A 305 -6.38 -16.78 2.31
C SER A 305 -6.57 -16.81 3.82
N GLN A 306 -7.13 -17.92 4.30
CA GLN A 306 -7.34 -18.21 5.72
C GLN A 306 -6.03 -18.25 6.52
N GLU A 307 -4.91 -18.71 5.95
CA GLU A 307 -3.62 -18.76 6.65
C GLU A 307 -3.15 -17.37 7.09
N LEU A 308 -3.46 -16.32 6.31
CA LEU A 308 -3.09 -14.96 6.66
C LEU A 308 -3.86 -14.45 7.89
N MET A 309 -5.01 -15.04 8.24
CA MET A 309 -5.70 -14.72 9.49
C MET A 309 -4.88 -15.11 10.72
N GLY A 310 -4.27 -16.29 10.73
CA GLY A 310 -3.40 -16.74 11.82
C GLY A 310 -2.17 -15.85 11.98
N VAL A 311 -1.64 -15.33 10.87
CA VAL A 311 -0.57 -14.33 10.87
C VAL A 311 -1.04 -13.02 11.52
N LEU A 312 -2.24 -12.53 11.17
CA LEU A 312 -2.80 -11.31 11.77
C LEU A 312 -3.07 -11.49 13.28
N GLU A 313 -3.57 -12.64 13.71
CA GLU A 313 -3.75 -12.95 15.14
C GLU A 313 -2.42 -12.83 15.90
N LYS A 314 -1.32 -13.32 15.33
CA LYS A 314 0.02 -13.21 15.92
C LYS A 314 0.57 -11.79 15.95
N PHE A 315 0.26 -10.96 14.94
CA PHE A 315 0.56 -9.53 15.00
C PHE A 315 -0.24 -8.82 16.08
N ALA A 316 -1.52 -9.16 16.24
CA ALA A 316 -2.37 -8.56 17.26
C ALA A 316 -1.95 -8.96 18.68
N ALA A 317 -1.37 -10.15 18.83
CA ALA A 317 -0.86 -10.67 20.10
C ALA A 317 0.50 -10.11 20.51
N GLN A 318 1.19 -9.33 19.65
CA GLN A 318 2.47 -8.74 20.02
C GLN A 318 2.27 -7.71 21.14
N PRO A 319 3.07 -7.81 22.24
CA PRO A 319 2.82 -7.04 23.45
C PRO A 319 3.31 -5.58 23.37
N ARG A 320 4.18 -5.27 22.41
CA ARG A 320 4.75 -3.93 22.20
C ARG A 320 4.70 -3.56 20.72
N ARG A 321 4.32 -2.32 20.47
CA ARG A 321 4.30 -1.64 19.17
C ARG A 321 5.15 -0.38 19.25
N LEU A 322 5.52 0.17 18.10
CA LEU A 322 6.30 1.41 18.06
C LEU A 322 5.57 2.57 18.75
N GLY A 323 4.25 2.62 18.64
CA GLY A 323 3.41 3.63 19.30
C GLY A 323 3.55 3.66 20.81
N ASP A 324 3.90 2.53 21.43
CA ASP A 324 4.07 2.41 22.89
C ASP A 324 5.34 3.11 23.40
N LEU A 325 6.24 3.54 22.49
CA LEU A 325 7.43 4.34 22.80
C LEU A 325 7.14 5.85 22.78
N GLU A 326 5.90 6.28 23.02
CA GLU A 326 5.53 7.69 22.92
C GLU A 326 6.45 8.57 23.79
N GLY A 327 7.10 9.55 23.15
CA GLY A 327 8.10 10.43 23.79
C GLY A 327 9.54 9.91 23.73
N GLU A 328 9.76 8.63 23.43
CA GLU A 328 11.07 7.97 23.31
C GLU A 328 11.55 7.84 21.84
N TYR A 329 10.67 8.10 20.87
CA TYR A 329 11.01 8.26 19.46
C TYR A 329 10.31 9.48 18.83
N PHE A 330 10.84 9.95 17.70
CA PHE A 330 10.28 11.07 16.95
C PHE A 330 10.39 10.83 15.44
N SER A 331 9.25 10.90 14.74
CA SER A 331 9.19 10.74 13.29
C SER A 331 8.87 12.04 12.53
N THR A 332 9.52 12.24 11.38
CA THR A 332 9.41 13.46 10.56
C THR A 332 9.70 13.23 9.08
N VAL A 333 8.99 13.96 8.22
CA VAL A 333 9.31 14.12 6.78
C VAL A 333 10.49 15.08 6.55
N MET A 334 10.95 15.77 7.60
CA MET A 334 12.00 16.79 7.59
C MET A 334 11.69 17.95 6.64
N TRP A 335 12.18 17.94 5.41
CA TRP A 335 11.98 19.04 4.46
C TRP A 335 10.87 18.72 3.46
N ASP A 336 9.81 19.54 3.43
CA ASP A 336 8.92 19.57 2.27
C ASP A 336 9.70 20.12 1.07
N GLU A 337 9.99 19.27 0.07
CA GLU A 337 10.87 19.62 -1.05
C GLU A 337 10.44 20.92 -1.75
N THR A 338 9.13 21.11 -1.95
CA THR A 338 8.62 22.27 -2.69
C THR A 338 8.79 23.55 -1.88
N ASN A 339 8.41 23.54 -0.60
CA ASN A 339 8.55 24.72 0.26
C ASN A 339 10.02 25.03 0.54
N ALA A 340 10.82 24.00 0.86
CA ALA A 340 12.22 24.12 1.23
C ALA A 340 13.09 24.68 0.10
N VAL A 341 12.77 24.33 -1.16
CA VAL A 341 13.49 24.82 -2.35
C VAL A 341 12.97 26.17 -2.85
N LYS A 342 11.64 26.36 -2.88
CA LYS A 342 11.04 27.50 -3.60
C LYS A 342 10.56 28.64 -2.72
N LYS A 343 10.29 28.40 -1.44
CA LYS A 343 9.66 29.41 -0.56
C LYS A 343 10.61 29.92 0.52
N ASP A 344 11.19 29.02 1.30
CA ASP A 344 12.02 29.41 2.45
C ASP A 344 13.52 29.33 2.16
N HIS A 345 13.92 28.74 1.03
CA HIS A 345 15.32 28.59 0.61
C HIS A 345 16.17 27.90 1.68
N THR A 346 15.63 26.89 2.36
CA THR A 346 16.41 26.08 3.31
C THR A 346 17.39 25.15 2.59
N ILE A 347 16.96 24.62 1.44
CA ILE A 347 17.77 23.75 0.59
C ILE A 347 17.69 24.24 -0.85
N ARG A 348 18.69 23.97 -1.66
CA ARG A 348 18.68 24.24 -3.11
C ARG A 348 19.02 23.00 -3.89
N ARG A 349 18.56 22.96 -5.14
CA ARG A 349 18.86 21.88 -6.06
C ARG A 349 20.25 22.06 -6.65
N GLU A 350 21.16 21.17 -6.31
CA GLU A 350 22.50 21.08 -6.89
C GLU A 350 22.93 19.62 -6.87
N THR A 351 23.32 19.09 -8.03
CA THR A 351 23.82 17.72 -8.13
C THR A 351 25.33 17.68 -7.94
N ARG A 352 25.80 17.21 -6.77
CA ARG A 352 27.23 17.10 -6.46
C ARG A 352 27.53 15.97 -5.48
N PHE A 353 28.80 15.58 -5.39
CA PHE A 353 29.29 14.84 -4.23
C PHE A 353 29.39 15.80 -3.03
N PRO A 354 28.79 15.45 -1.88
CA PRO A 354 28.91 16.24 -0.66
C PRO A 354 30.29 16.00 -0.02
N ASP A 355 30.85 17.04 0.61
CA ASP A 355 32.15 16.94 1.29
C ASP A 355 31.97 16.39 2.72
N THR A 356 30.80 16.59 3.31
CA THR A 356 30.46 16.13 4.66
C THR A 356 29.03 15.57 4.72
N PRO A 357 28.70 14.74 5.73
CA PRO A 357 27.33 14.27 5.92
C PRO A 357 26.30 15.40 6.03
N ALA A 358 26.69 16.57 6.55
CA ALA A 358 25.80 17.74 6.70
C ALA A 358 25.29 18.31 5.36
N GLU A 359 26.02 18.09 4.28
CA GLU A 359 25.62 18.49 2.92
C GLU A 359 24.78 17.41 2.22
N TRP A 360 24.76 16.19 2.76
CA TRP A 360 24.08 15.05 2.14
C TRP A 360 22.60 15.04 2.52
N ILE A 361 21.74 15.51 1.59
CA ILE A 361 20.29 15.51 1.75
C ILE A 361 19.67 14.41 0.89
N LEU A 362 19.24 13.35 1.56
CA LEU A 362 18.69 12.14 0.96
C LEU A 362 17.35 12.40 0.28
N SER A 363 17.18 11.74 -0.85
CA SER A 363 15.90 11.46 -1.49
C SER A 363 15.74 9.97 -1.67
N GLY A 364 14.51 9.53 -1.95
CA GLY A 364 14.18 8.11 -2.08
C GLY A 364 15.26 7.24 -2.74
N PRO A 365 15.64 7.45 -4.02
CA PRO A 365 16.50 6.52 -4.77
C PRO A 365 17.83 6.16 -4.11
N HIS A 366 18.37 6.99 -3.21
CA HIS A 366 19.65 6.76 -2.54
C HIS A 366 19.71 5.45 -1.76
N PHE A 367 18.56 4.94 -1.29
CA PHE A 367 18.53 3.73 -0.48
C PHE A 367 17.48 2.71 -0.92
N TYR A 368 17.70 1.48 -0.47
CA TYR A 368 16.77 0.36 -0.52
C TYR A 368 16.77 -0.40 0.82
N VAL A 369 16.03 -1.51 0.94
CA VAL A 369 15.91 -2.27 2.19
C VAL A 369 17.29 -2.66 2.73
N GLY A 370 17.67 -2.11 3.88
CA GLY A 370 18.97 -2.38 4.52
C GLY A 370 20.17 -1.94 3.71
N THR A 371 19.98 -1.14 2.67
CA THR A 371 21.02 -0.67 1.74
C THR A 371 21.03 0.86 1.74
N PRO A 372 21.77 1.51 2.65
CA PRO A 372 21.86 2.97 2.71
C PRO A 372 22.48 3.62 1.46
N PHE A 373 23.32 2.87 0.74
CA PHE A 373 24.03 3.30 -0.47
C PHE A 373 23.57 2.47 -1.68
N ASN A 374 22.32 2.63 -2.10
CA ASN A 374 21.71 1.85 -3.19
C ASN A 374 22.00 2.45 -4.57
N LYS A 375 21.71 3.75 -4.73
CA LYS A 375 21.94 4.48 -5.99
C LYS A 375 22.51 5.86 -5.73
N THR A 376 23.16 6.41 -6.75
CA THR A 376 23.64 7.79 -6.76
C THR A 376 23.07 8.53 -7.98
N PRO A 377 22.66 9.81 -7.85
CA PRO A 377 22.32 10.63 -9.00
C PRO A 377 23.44 10.64 -10.04
N ARG A 378 23.05 10.61 -11.32
CA ARG A 378 23.95 10.98 -12.42
C ARG A 378 24.35 12.44 -12.27
N ARG A 379 25.55 12.81 -12.75
CA ARG A 379 26.01 14.21 -12.78
C ARG A 379 24.97 15.18 -13.37
N VAL A 380 24.23 14.73 -14.39
CA VAL A 380 23.10 15.46 -14.97
C VAL A 380 21.79 14.76 -14.62
N CYS A 381 21.19 15.14 -13.49
CA CYS A 381 19.95 14.54 -12.98
C CYS A 381 18.69 15.33 -13.38
N ALA A 382 18.37 15.31 -14.67
CA ALA A 382 17.21 16.01 -15.24
C ALA A 382 15.88 15.24 -15.14
N ALA A 383 15.91 13.93 -14.94
CA ALA A 383 14.72 13.08 -14.86
C ALA A 383 14.76 12.12 -13.67
N ASN A 384 13.59 11.63 -13.25
CA ASN A 384 13.43 10.78 -12.06
C ASN A 384 14.22 9.45 -12.14
N GLY A 385 14.55 8.99 -13.35
CA GLY A 385 15.34 7.77 -13.59
C GLY A 385 16.85 7.99 -13.72
N HIS A 386 17.37 9.22 -13.59
CA HIS A 386 18.80 9.52 -13.78
C HIS A 386 19.63 9.19 -12.54
N TYR A 387 19.66 7.91 -12.18
CA TYR A 387 20.41 7.36 -11.06
C TYR A 387 21.12 6.08 -11.49
N ASP A 388 22.33 5.87 -11.00
CA ASP A 388 23.13 4.67 -11.28
C ASP A 388 23.25 3.82 -10.00
N ASN A 389 23.27 2.49 -10.16
CA ASN A 389 23.43 1.55 -9.05
C ASN A 389 24.86 1.61 -8.49
N LEU A 390 24.98 1.55 -7.17
CA LEU A 390 26.27 1.55 -6.48
C LEU A 390 26.80 0.14 -6.29
N ASP A 391 28.07 -0.07 -6.65
CA ASP A 391 28.79 -1.31 -6.31
C ASP A 391 29.42 -1.17 -4.92
N LEU A 392 28.77 -1.78 -3.93
CA LEU A 392 29.18 -1.71 -2.52
C LEU A 392 30.56 -2.31 -2.24
N THR A 393 31.09 -3.14 -3.14
CA THR A 393 32.44 -3.70 -3.02
C THR A 393 33.53 -2.68 -3.40
N GLN A 394 33.16 -1.63 -4.13
CA GLN A 394 34.07 -0.62 -4.69
C GLN A 394 34.00 0.72 -3.96
N ILE A 395 32.95 0.99 -3.17
CA ILE A 395 32.86 2.26 -2.44
C ILE A 395 34.01 2.40 -1.41
N PRO A 396 34.62 3.60 -1.30
CA PRO A 396 35.54 3.94 -0.22
C PRO A 396 34.91 3.82 1.17
N ASP A 397 35.76 3.73 2.20
CA ASP A 397 35.31 3.59 3.59
C ASP A 397 34.65 4.86 4.14
N ASP A 398 34.86 6.02 3.54
CA ASP A 398 34.28 7.33 3.90
C ASP A 398 33.25 7.83 2.88
N TYR A 399 32.84 6.97 1.95
CA TYR A 399 32.01 7.34 0.80
C TYR A 399 30.68 8.02 1.16
N LEU A 400 30.38 9.09 0.42
CA LEU A 400 29.06 9.73 0.35
C LEU A 400 28.61 9.78 -1.12
N PRO A 401 27.39 9.34 -1.46
CA PRO A 401 26.90 9.41 -2.84
C PRO A 401 26.56 10.85 -3.20
N ARG A 402 26.37 11.12 -4.50
CA ARG A 402 25.88 12.42 -4.93
C ARG A 402 24.54 12.71 -4.27
N THR A 403 24.30 13.97 -4.00
CA THR A 403 22.98 14.49 -3.64
C THR A 403 22.41 15.31 -4.79
N ASN A 404 21.10 15.47 -4.86
CA ASN A 404 20.45 16.48 -5.70
C ASN A 404 20.10 17.76 -4.91
N TYR A 405 20.24 17.74 -3.59
CA TYR A 405 19.89 18.83 -2.70
C TYR A 405 21.02 19.09 -1.70
N VAL A 406 21.33 20.37 -1.50
CA VAL A 406 22.30 20.83 -0.50
C VAL A 406 21.68 21.98 0.31
N PRO A 407 22.16 22.28 1.52
CA PRO A 407 21.73 23.47 2.25
C PRO A 407 21.91 24.76 1.42
N ASP A 408 20.94 25.67 1.51
CA ASP A 408 20.96 27.00 0.83
C ASP A 408 21.06 28.17 1.84
N VAL A 409 21.24 27.84 3.11
CA VAL A 409 21.49 28.79 4.21
C VAL A 409 22.77 28.43 4.93
N ASP A 410 23.26 29.34 5.77
CA ASP A 410 24.40 29.04 6.63
C ASP A 410 24.08 27.88 7.60
N PRO A 411 25.12 27.16 8.10
CA PRO A 411 24.91 26.00 8.95
C PRO A 411 24.10 26.26 10.23
N ALA A 412 24.21 27.45 10.84
CA ALA A 412 23.47 27.76 12.06
C ALA A 412 21.99 27.93 11.78
N GLU A 413 21.64 28.60 10.68
CA GLU A 413 20.26 28.73 10.23
C GLU A 413 19.66 27.39 9.78
N TYR A 414 20.44 26.55 9.09
CA TYR A 414 19.99 25.20 8.72
C TYR A 414 19.65 24.35 9.96
N LEU A 415 20.52 24.37 10.98
CA LEU A 415 20.28 23.69 12.26
C LEU A 415 19.11 24.29 13.04
N ARG A 416 18.90 25.61 12.97
CA ARG A 416 17.74 26.28 13.60
C ARG A 416 16.43 25.81 12.99
N ARG A 417 16.37 25.62 11.67
CA ARG A 417 15.19 25.14 10.93
C ARG A 417 14.97 23.64 11.06
N THR A 418 16.04 22.89 11.34
CA THR A 418 15.98 21.43 11.44
C THR A 418 15.01 21.02 12.56
N PRO A 419 14.09 20.06 12.31
CA PRO A 419 13.21 19.54 13.36
C PRO A 419 14.01 19.05 14.57
N LYS A 420 13.44 19.20 15.77
CA LYS A 420 14.10 18.83 17.03
C LYS A 420 13.37 17.69 17.71
N VAL A 421 14.13 16.82 18.36
CA VAL A 421 13.55 15.74 19.16
C VAL A 421 12.93 16.29 20.44
N PRO A 422 11.83 15.70 20.95
CA PRO A 422 11.07 16.27 22.06
C PRO A 422 11.75 16.14 23.43
N TRP A 423 12.71 15.22 23.59
CA TRP A 423 13.28 14.89 24.91
C TRP A 423 14.44 15.77 25.36
N ASN A 424 15.27 16.27 24.45
CA ASN A 424 16.40 17.15 24.77
C ASN A 424 16.51 18.38 23.85
N GLY A 425 15.61 18.53 22.87
CA GLY A 425 15.60 19.68 21.96
C GLY A 425 16.75 19.70 20.95
N GLU A 426 17.50 18.62 20.79
CA GLU A 426 18.57 18.52 19.80
C GLU A 426 17.99 18.32 18.39
N PRO A 427 18.65 18.85 17.34
CA PRO A 427 18.25 18.62 15.96
C PRO A 427 18.24 17.13 15.62
N VAL A 428 17.22 16.67 14.88
CA VAL A 428 17.12 15.26 14.45
C VAL A 428 18.35 14.80 13.67
N THR A 429 19.04 15.72 12.99
CA THR A 429 20.28 15.49 12.24
C THR A 429 21.45 15.05 13.13
N GLY A 430 21.40 15.29 14.45
CA GLY A 430 22.43 14.86 15.40
C GLY A 430 22.45 13.37 15.70
N PHE A 431 21.46 12.60 15.23
CA PHE A 431 21.27 11.19 15.59
C PHE A 431 21.36 10.27 14.38
N TYR A 432 21.68 8.99 14.61
CA TYR A 432 21.32 7.93 13.67
C TYR A 432 19.79 7.85 13.55
N ARG A 433 19.28 7.60 12.36
CA ARG A 433 17.83 7.54 12.10
C ARG A 433 17.46 6.37 11.24
N VAL A 434 16.30 5.77 11.51
CA VAL A 434 15.67 4.84 10.57
C VAL A 434 14.90 5.65 9.55
N VAL A 435 15.29 5.56 8.28
CA VAL A 435 14.62 6.24 7.17
C VAL A 435 13.96 5.21 6.27
N SER A 436 12.69 5.44 5.95
CA SER A 436 11.92 4.65 4.98
C SER A 436 11.45 5.53 3.82
N ARG A 437 10.84 4.93 2.80
CA ARG A 437 10.08 5.71 1.81
C ARG A 437 8.84 6.29 2.49
N GLU A 438 8.47 7.51 2.10
CA GLU A 438 7.20 8.09 2.51
C GLU A 438 6.07 7.48 1.68
N MET A 439 6.18 7.47 0.34
CA MET A 439 5.20 6.81 -0.52
C MET A 439 5.42 5.29 -0.55
N LEU A 440 4.35 4.53 -0.30
CA LEU A 440 4.36 3.08 -0.20
C LEU A 440 3.80 2.42 -1.47
N SER A 441 4.56 1.50 -2.04
CA SER A 441 4.13 0.74 -3.22
C SER A 441 3.50 -0.60 -2.82
N GLN A 442 2.18 -0.66 -2.76
CA GLN A 442 1.44 -1.88 -2.39
C GLN A 442 1.65 -3.03 -3.39
N SER A 443 1.84 -2.71 -4.67
CA SER A 443 2.15 -3.68 -5.73
C SER A 443 3.65 -3.87 -5.96
N GLY A 444 4.50 -3.13 -5.25
CA GLY A 444 5.95 -3.17 -5.40
C GLY A 444 6.60 -4.46 -4.91
N GLU A 445 7.90 -4.58 -5.24
CA GLU A 445 8.78 -5.64 -4.73
C GLU A 445 8.84 -5.61 -3.20
N ARG A 446 8.97 -4.42 -2.63
CA ARG A 446 8.99 -4.12 -1.20
C ARG A 446 8.15 -2.87 -0.93
N THR A 447 7.59 -2.76 0.27
CA THR A 447 6.62 -1.71 0.60
C THR A 447 7.26 -0.59 1.40
N LEU A 448 7.84 -0.88 2.58
CA LEU A 448 8.35 0.15 3.50
C LEU A 448 9.75 0.67 3.12
N VAL A 449 10.64 -0.25 2.72
CA VAL A 449 12.02 0.06 2.29
C VAL A 449 12.83 0.86 3.34
N PRO A 450 13.14 0.30 4.52
CA PRO A 450 13.87 1.00 5.57
C PRO A 450 15.40 0.82 5.49
N MET A 451 16.13 1.80 6.02
CA MET A 451 17.58 1.78 6.25
C MET A 451 17.96 2.64 7.46
N ILE A 452 19.20 2.53 7.95
CA ILE A 452 19.76 3.43 8.95
C ILE A 452 20.63 4.48 8.25
N THR A 453 20.41 5.77 8.55
CA THR A 453 21.22 6.89 8.05
C THR A 453 22.08 7.49 9.16
N PRO A 454 23.32 7.95 8.88
CA PRO A 454 24.21 8.47 9.91
C PRO A 454 23.86 9.91 10.33
N PRO A 455 24.38 10.38 11.48
CA PRO A 455 24.32 11.77 11.89
C PRO A 455 24.85 12.74 10.81
N GLY A 456 24.42 14.00 10.90
CA GLY A 456 24.69 15.09 9.96
C GLY A 456 23.75 15.10 8.75
N THR A 457 23.33 13.95 8.25
CA THR A 457 22.54 13.85 7.01
C THR A 457 21.14 14.47 7.14
N GLY A 458 20.58 14.98 6.04
CA GLY A 458 19.18 15.41 5.96
C GLY A 458 18.37 14.54 4.99
N HIS A 459 17.05 14.75 4.90
CA HIS A 459 16.20 14.12 3.90
C HIS A 459 15.03 15.03 3.47
N VAL A 460 14.55 14.83 2.25
CA VAL A 460 13.32 15.47 1.75
C VAL A 460 12.10 14.56 2.00
N ASN A 461 10.89 15.13 1.91
CA ASN A 461 9.61 14.50 2.21
C ASN A 461 9.24 13.28 1.35
N THR A 462 10.04 12.92 0.34
CA THR A 462 9.96 11.58 -0.29
C THR A 462 10.39 10.44 0.66
N CYS A 463 10.96 10.80 1.80
CA CYS A 463 11.43 9.93 2.86
C CYS A 463 10.70 10.23 4.18
N PHE A 464 10.61 9.23 5.04
CA PHE A 464 10.08 9.37 6.38
C PHE A 464 11.10 8.84 7.40
N GLY A 465 11.60 9.73 8.26
CA GLY A 465 12.67 9.41 9.20
C GLY A 465 12.14 9.26 10.63
N SER A 466 12.70 8.33 11.40
CA SER A 466 12.42 8.14 12.83
C SER A 466 13.72 8.12 13.63
N VAL A 467 13.79 8.99 14.64
CA VAL A 467 14.88 9.09 15.62
C VAL A 467 14.43 8.37 16.90
N PHE A 468 15.37 7.72 17.59
CA PHE A 468 15.13 7.01 18.85
C PHE A 468 16.06 7.54 19.93
N GLN A 469 15.60 7.62 21.17
CA GLN A 469 16.46 7.90 22.32
C GLN A 469 17.50 6.80 22.54
N ASN A 470 17.14 5.56 22.23
CA ASN A 470 17.95 4.37 22.48
C ASN A 470 18.24 3.61 21.17
N TYR A 471 19.51 3.39 20.85
CA TYR A 471 19.91 2.65 19.64
C TYR A 471 19.50 1.18 19.66
N GLN A 472 19.34 0.58 20.83
CA GLN A 472 18.83 -0.78 20.95
C GLN A 472 17.36 -0.87 20.50
N GLU A 473 16.54 0.13 20.80
CA GLU A 473 15.15 0.20 20.32
C GLU A 473 15.07 0.56 18.84
N MET A 474 15.98 1.42 18.36
CA MET A 474 16.17 1.65 16.93
C MET A 474 16.47 0.34 16.19
N LEU A 475 17.36 -0.51 16.75
CA LEU A 475 17.70 -1.82 16.20
C LEU A 475 16.56 -2.82 16.32
N ASP A 476 15.77 -2.78 17.39
CA ASP A 476 14.55 -3.57 17.54
C ASP A 476 13.53 -3.25 16.44
N PHE A 477 13.34 -1.97 16.13
CA PHE A 477 12.45 -1.53 15.07
C PHE A 477 12.99 -1.87 13.68
N VAL A 478 14.20 -1.40 13.33
CA VAL A 478 14.74 -1.59 11.98
C VAL A 478 15.00 -3.06 11.67
N GLY A 479 15.41 -3.86 12.67
CA GLY A 479 15.60 -5.30 12.54
C GLY A 479 14.34 -6.02 12.06
N PHE A 480 13.19 -5.69 12.64
CA PHE A 480 11.90 -6.17 12.14
C PHE A 480 11.51 -5.53 10.81
N ALA A 481 11.74 -4.23 10.62
CA ALA A 481 11.32 -3.52 9.43
C ALA A 481 12.02 -3.97 8.14
N LEU A 482 13.21 -4.56 8.27
CA LEU A 482 13.93 -5.18 7.16
C LEU A 482 13.26 -6.47 6.64
N SER A 483 12.40 -7.09 7.44
CA SER A 483 11.81 -8.41 7.18
C SER A 483 10.55 -8.39 6.31
N ILE A 484 10.31 -9.46 5.56
CA ILE A 484 9.08 -9.73 4.81
C ILE A 484 7.85 -9.82 5.73
N PRO A 485 7.88 -10.47 6.91
CA PRO A 485 6.77 -10.42 7.84
C PRO A 485 6.31 -9.01 8.19
N LEU A 486 7.23 -8.10 8.55
CA LEU A 486 6.83 -6.73 8.88
C LEU A 486 6.39 -5.94 7.63
N ASP A 487 7.05 -6.14 6.49
CA ASP A 487 6.63 -5.52 5.23
C ASP A 487 5.23 -6.00 4.81
N PHE A 488 4.87 -7.25 5.11
CA PHE A 488 3.50 -7.75 4.95
C PHE A 488 2.52 -7.06 5.89
N ARG A 489 2.88 -6.83 7.16
CA ARG A 489 2.03 -6.06 8.08
C ARG A 489 1.74 -4.67 7.52
N VAL A 490 2.74 -4.00 6.95
CA VAL A 490 2.57 -2.72 6.24
C VAL A 490 1.67 -2.89 5.02
N LYS A 491 1.95 -3.86 4.14
CA LYS A 491 1.17 -4.10 2.91
C LYS A 491 -0.30 -4.44 3.19
N SER A 492 -0.57 -5.17 4.27
CA SER A 492 -1.94 -5.54 4.67
C SER A 492 -2.84 -4.34 5.03
N THR A 493 -2.25 -3.17 5.35
CA THR A 493 -3.02 -1.95 5.62
C THR A 493 -3.58 -1.30 4.36
N GLY A 494 -2.98 -1.55 3.19
CA GLY A 494 -3.29 -0.83 1.96
C GLY A 494 -2.94 0.67 1.98
N MET A 495 -2.27 1.18 3.02
CA MET A 495 -1.96 2.61 3.14
C MET A 495 -0.93 3.05 2.09
N GLY A 496 -1.18 4.17 1.41
CA GLY A 496 -0.28 4.71 0.39
C GLY A 496 0.95 5.45 0.93
N HIS A 497 0.99 5.71 2.24
CA HIS A 497 1.99 6.58 2.86
C HIS A 497 2.48 6.04 4.22
N ALA A 498 3.79 6.05 4.44
CA ALA A 498 4.42 5.87 5.73
C ALA A 498 4.23 7.14 6.55
N ASN A 499 3.41 7.04 7.59
CA ASN A 499 3.14 8.15 8.49
C ASN A 499 3.19 7.66 9.95
N LYS A 500 3.03 8.58 10.90
CA LYS A 500 3.09 8.29 12.34
C LYS A 500 2.07 7.22 12.75
N SER A 501 0.87 7.26 12.18
CA SER A 501 -0.19 6.27 12.47
C SER A 501 0.23 4.87 12.02
N LEU A 502 0.70 4.71 10.78
CA LEU A 502 1.16 3.41 10.28
C LEU A 502 2.33 2.88 11.10
N LEU A 503 3.39 3.68 11.29
CA LEU A 503 4.58 3.21 11.99
C LEU A 503 4.25 2.86 13.45
N GLY A 504 3.43 3.67 14.12
CA GLY A 504 3.01 3.43 15.49
C GLY A 504 2.29 2.08 15.69
N GLN A 505 1.63 1.54 14.66
CA GLN A 505 0.96 0.24 14.71
C GLN A 505 1.90 -0.97 14.53
N LEU A 506 3.14 -0.75 14.10
CA LEU A 506 4.07 -1.85 13.80
C LEU A 506 4.61 -2.46 15.10
N PRO A 507 4.68 -3.80 15.21
CA PRO A 507 5.25 -4.45 16.37
C PRO A 507 6.74 -4.13 16.52
N LEU A 508 7.20 -4.08 17.77
CA LEU A 508 8.61 -4.00 18.11
C LEU A 508 9.15 -5.36 18.56
N LEU A 509 10.40 -5.61 18.24
CA LEU A 509 11.10 -6.81 18.72
C LEU A 509 11.17 -6.80 20.24
N SER A 510 10.69 -7.89 20.85
CA SER A 510 10.72 -8.05 22.30
C SER A 510 12.16 -8.03 22.83
N THR A 511 12.40 -7.27 23.89
CA THR A 511 13.71 -7.11 24.53
C THR A 511 14.24 -8.42 25.13
N VAL A 512 13.34 -9.35 25.47
CA VAL A 512 13.68 -10.68 26.00
C VAL A 512 13.76 -11.77 24.92
N SER A 513 13.62 -11.41 23.65
CA SER A 513 13.70 -12.37 22.54
C SER A 513 15.10 -12.97 22.42
N SER A 514 15.20 -14.30 22.40
CA SER A 514 16.46 -15.03 22.16
C SER A 514 17.03 -14.81 20.75
N PHE A 515 16.23 -14.25 19.83
CA PHE A 515 16.64 -13.91 18.47
C PHE A 515 17.22 -12.50 18.35
N ARG A 516 17.10 -11.67 19.39
CA ARG A 516 17.36 -10.22 19.33
C ARG A 516 18.77 -9.88 18.86
N ALA A 517 19.78 -10.45 19.50
CA ALA A 517 21.18 -10.21 19.12
C ALA A 517 21.48 -10.62 17.67
N ARG A 518 20.86 -11.69 17.17
CA ARG A 518 21.07 -12.20 15.79
C ARG A 518 20.42 -11.29 14.75
N ILE A 519 19.25 -10.75 15.04
CA ILE A 519 18.57 -9.77 14.18
C ILE A 519 19.37 -8.46 14.16
N HIS A 520 19.78 -7.96 15.32
CA HIS A 520 20.61 -6.76 15.45
C HIS A 520 21.91 -6.87 14.67
N LEU A 521 22.62 -8.00 14.81
CA LEU A 521 23.86 -8.27 14.09
C LEU A 521 23.67 -8.15 12.56
N ARG A 522 22.67 -8.83 12.00
CA ARG A 522 22.39 -8.78 10.55
C ARG A 522 21.94 -7.39 10.10
N ALA A 523 21.15 -6.68 10.91
CA ALA A 523 20.75 -5.31 10.63
C ALA A 523 21.95 -4.35 10.61
N LEU A 524 22.88 -4.48 11.56
CA LEU A 524 24.10 -3.69 11.62
C LEU A 524 25.01 -3.98 10.42
N THR A 525 25.27 -5.24 10.10
CA THR A 525 26.23 -5.61 9.05
C THR A 525 25.78 -5.22 7.64
N ILE A 526 24.47 -5.12 7.38
CA ILE A 526 23.97 -4.63 6.08
C ILE A 526 23.89 -3.10 6.00
N ASN A 527 23.74 -2.39 7.12
CA ASN A 527 23.63 -0.92 7.14
C ASN A 527 24.98 -0.21 7.35
N CYS A 528 25.85 -0.71 8.22
CA CYS A 528 27.08 -0.02 8.65
C CYS A 528 28.20 -0.13 7.61
N LEU A 529 28.01 0.47 6.42
CA LEU A 529 28.88 0.30 5.25
C LEU A 529 30.09 1.23 5.20
N THR A 530 30.14 2.28 6.01
CA THR A 530 31.20 3.30 5.99
C THR A 530 31.58 3.71 7.41
N THR A 531 32.69 4.43 7.54
CA THR A 531 33.20 5.05 8.78
C THR A 531 32.17 5.95 9.47
N HIS A 532 31.21 6.51 8.71
CA HIS A 532 30.08 7.28 9.25
C HIS A 532 29.15 6.46 10.18
N TYR A 533 29.30 5.14 10.21
CA TYR A 533 28.57 4.23 11.10
C TYR A 533 29.41 3.66 12.25
N ALA A 534 30.66 4.10 12.39
CA ALA A 534 31.59 3.54 13.36
C ALA A 534 31.07 3.66 14.81
N ASP A 535 30.49 4.81 15.17
CA ASP A 535 29.96 5.06 16.51
C ASP A 535 28.77 4.15 16.82
N LEU A 536 27.81 4.04 15.89
CA LEU A 536 26.68 3.12 16.03
C LEU A 536 27.13 1.66 16.19
N TRP A 537 28.11 1.23 15.38
CA TRP A 537 28.65 -0.12 15.43
C TRP A 537 29.28 -0.41 16.80
N SER A 538 30.14 0.49 17.28
CA SER A 538 30.83 0.33 18.56
C SER A 538 29.87 0.38 19.75
N GLU A 539 28.87 1.26 19.73
CA GLU A 539 27.88 1.38 20.80
C GLU A 539 26.93 0.17 20.86
N CYS A 540 26.58 -0.39 19.69
CA CYS A 540 25.72 -1.58 19.61
C CYS A 540 26.49 -2.90 19.61
N TRP A 541 27.81 -2.89 19.83
CA TRP A 541 28.64 -4.09 19.81
C TRP A 541 28.20 -5.09 20.89
N ASN A 542 28.10 -6.36 20.50
CA ASN A 542 27.88 -7.46 21.43
C ASN A 542 28.93 -8.56 21.19
N PRO A 543 29.69 -9.00 22.21
CA PRO A 543 30.66 -10.08 22.08
C PRO A 543 30.08 -11.40 21.53
N SER A 544 28.77 -11.66 21.71
CA SER A 544 28.13 -12.84 21.15
C SER A 544 28.09 -12.85 19.62
N PHE A 545 28.32 -11.71 18.95
CA PHE A 545 28.35 -11.63 17.50
C PHE A 545 29.43 -12.52 16.87
N GLN A 546 30.56 -12.69 17.54
CA GLN A 546 31.65 -13.55 17.09
C GLN A 546 31.33 -15.05 17.18
N GLN A 547 30.27 -15.41 17.91
CA GLN A 547 29.83 -16.79 18.10
C GLN A 547 28.74 -17.19 17.12
N ASP A 548 28.26 -16.26 16.29
CA ASP A 548 27.25 -16.55 15.27
C ASP A 548 27.92 -17.07 13.99
N HIS A 549 27.11 -17.69 13.14
CA HIS A 549 27.52 -18.21 11.83
C HIS A 549 26.32 -18.21 10.87
N TRP A 550 26.61 -18.25 9.57
CA TRP A 550 25.57 -18.38 8.54
C TRP A 550 24.71 -19.62 8.81
N ALA A 551 23.41 -19.49 8.57
CA ALA A 551 22.48 -20.60 8.76
C ALA A 551 22.47 -21.58 7.57
N LYS A 552 23.08 -21.20 6.46
CA LYS A 552 23.26 -21.98 5.24
C LYS A 552 24.75 -22.11 4.95
N ASP A 553 25.18 -23.32 4.59
CA ASP A 553 26.51 -23.55 4.03
C ASP A 553 26.47 -23.32 2.52
N ASP A 554 27.16 -22.29 2.05
CA ASP A 554 27.21 -21.90 0.64
C ASP A 554 28.58 -21.29 0.33
N PRO A 555 29.26 -21.69 -0.77
CA PRO A 555 30.61 -21.22 -1.08
C PRO A 555 30.70 -19.72 -1.36
N ARG A 556 29.57 -19.06 -1.66
CA ARG A 556 29.51 -17.60 -1.86
C ARG A 556 29.46 -16.82 -0.54
N LEU A 557 29.35 -17.52 0.60
CA LEU A 557 29.34 -16.94 1.94
C LEU A 557 30.67 -17.19 2.63
N ASP A 558 31.21 -16.14 3.24
CA ASP A 558 32.42 -16.26 4.06
C ASP A 558 32.05 -16.79 5.45
N ASN A 559 32.33 -18.06 5.70
CA ASN A 559 32.08 -18.73 6.97
C ASN A 559 32.90 -18.17 8.15
N GLY A 560 33.99 -17.43 7.86
CA GLY A 560 34.76 -16.71 8.87
C GLY A 560 34.32 -15.26 9.09
N PHE A 561 33.29 -14.77 8.39
CA PHE A 561 32.84 -13.38 8.49
C PHE A 561 32.56 -12.97 9.94
N PHE A 562 31.71 -13.73 10.64
CA PHE A 562 31.26 -13.42 11.99
C PHE A 562 32.38 -13.49 13.03
N THR A 563 33.25 -14.50 12.93
CA THR A 563 34.35 -14.71 13.90
C THR A 563 35.42 -13.62 13.82
N ARG A 564 35.53 -12.93 12.67
CA ARG A 564 36.47 -11.82 12.46
C ARG A 564 35.89 -10.44 12.78
N LEU A 565 34.61 -10.34 13.15
CA LEU A 565 34.03 -9.06 13.58
C LEU A 565 34.74 -8.53 14.83
N THR A 566 34.83 -7.20 14.96
CA THR A 566 35.50 -6.57 16.11
C THR A 566 34.66 -5.42 16.70
N PRO A 567 34.91 -5.00 17.95
CA PRO A 567 34.18 -3.89 18.57
C PRO A 567 34.36 -2.53 17.90
N LYS A 568 35.45 -2.35 17.13
CA LYS A 568 35.71 -1.13 16.36
C LYS A 568 35.39 -1.40 14.91
N TRP A 569 34.64 -0.50 14.27
CA TRP A 569 34.30 -0.67 12.87
C TRP A 569 35.55 -0.70 11.98
N HIS A 570 35.57 -1.63 11.03
CA HIS A 570 36.46 -1.66 9.87
C HIS A 570 35.68 -2.20 8.66
N ARG A 571 36.26 -2.11 7.46
CA ARG A 571 35.59 -2.45 6.19
C ARG A 571 34.90 -3.82 6.17
N ASP A 572 35.49 -4.82 6.82
CA ASP A 572 35.01 -6.21 6.85
C ASP A 572 33.95 -6.47 7.93
N CYS A 573 33.54 -5.44 8.68
CA CYS A 573 32.36 -5.52 9.56
C CYS A 573 31.04 -5.45 8.77
N ALA A 574 31.08 -5.16 7.47
CA ALA A 574 29.92 -4.92 6.64
C ALA A 574 29.78 -5.93 5.48
N LEU A 575 28.55 -6.34 5.18
CA LEU A 575 28.23 -7.23 4.07
C LEU A 575 28.08 -6.41 2.77
N ARG A 576 28.91 -6.71 1.77
CA ARG A 576 29.00 -5.93 0.52
C ARG A 576 28.58 -6.67 -0.74
N THR A 577 28.74 -7.98 -0.79
CA THR A 577 28.36 -8.78 -1.96
C THR A 577 26.85 -8.96 -2.04
N ASP A 578 26.32 -9.02 -3.25
CA ASP A 578 24.87 -9.10 -3.49
C ASP A 578 24.27 -10.34 -2.80
N TYR A 579 24.93 -11.49 -2.93
CA TYR A 579 24.48 -12.75 -2.35
C TYR A 579 24.49 -12.73 -0.82
N ALA A 580 25.56 -12.24 -0.18
CA ALA A 580 25.63 -12.23 1.29
C ALA A 580 24.59 -11.27 1.90
N ARG A 581 24.32 -10.14 1.25
CA ARG A 581 23.27 -9.20 1.65
C ARG A 581 21.88 -9.81 1.46
N ARG A 582 21.63 -10.52 0.34
CA ARG A 582 20.40 -11.30 0.14
C ARG A 582 20.24 -12.32 1.26
N GLN A 583 21.27 -13.11 1.55
CA GLN A 583 21.21 -14.15 2.58
C GLN A 583 20.95 -13.55 3.98
N ALA A 584 21.56 -12.42 4.33
CA ALA A 584 21.26 -11.73 5.57
C ALA A 584 19.78 -11.32 5.70
N LEU A 585 19.16 -10.85 4.60
CA LEU A 585 17.72 -10.55 4.58
C LEU A 585 16.87 -11.81 4.73
N VAL A 586 17.22 -12.92 4.06
CA VAL A 586 16.56 -14.22 4.24
C VAL A 586 16.62 -14.68 5.71
N GLU A 587 17.77 -14.53 6.35
CA GLU A 587 17.91 -14.89 7.77
C GLU A 587 17.14 -13.95 8.69
N ILE A 588 17.08 -12.65 8.38
CA ILE A 588 16.21 -11.70 9.09
C ILE A 588 14.74 -12.10 8.94
N ASP A 589 14.29 -12.52 7.76
CA ASP A 589 12.91 -12.95 7.53
C ASP A 589 12.53 -14.14 8.43
N VAL A 590 13.40 -15.15 8.53
CA VAL A 590 13.20 -16.32 9.40
C VAL A 590 13.25 -15.95 10.87
N LEU A 591 14.25 -15.19 11.30
CA LEU A 591 14.40 -14.78 12.70
C LEU A 591 13.21 -13.90 13.15
N ALA A 592 12.78 -12.96 12.33
CA ALA A 592 11.61 -12.13 12.59
C ALA A 592 10.33 -12.96 12.64
N ALA A 593 10.15 -13.90 11.71
CA ALA A 593 9.00 -14.81 11.72
C ALA A 593 8.96 -15.66 13.01
N MET A 594 10.08 -16.24 13.43
CA MET A 594 10.18 -16.98 14.69
C MET A 594 9.91 -16.09 15.91
N ALA A 595 10.44 -14.87 15.93
CA ALA A 595 10.23 -13.91 17.02
C ALA A 595 8.76 -13.46 17.13
N LEU A 596 8.06 -13.35 16.00
CA LEU A 596 6.63 -13.05 15.93
C LEU A 596 5.74 -14.28 16.24
N GLY A 597 6.33 -15.47 16.42
CA GLY A 597 5.60 -16.72 16.66
C GLY A 597 4.95 -17.32 15.41
N LEU A 598 5.38 -16.89 14.21
CA LEU A 598 4.94 -17.49 12.95
C LEU A 598 5.52 -18.90 12.78
N THR A 599 4.90 -19.67 11.92
CA THR A 599 5.40 -20.95 11.41
C THR A 599 6.12 -20.74 10.07
N LEU A 600 6.95 -21.70 9.67
CA LEU A 600 7.62 -21.68 8.37
C LEU A 600 6.59 -21.59 7.22
N THR A 601 5.51 -22.35 7.30
CA THR A 601 4.43 -22.35 6.30
C THR A 601 3.75 -20.99 6.18
N GLU A 602 3.57 -20.28 7.29
CA GLU A 602 3.03 -18.91 7.26
C GLU A 602 4.02 -17.94 6.60
N LEU A 603 5.32 -18.01 6.92
CA LEU A 603 6.35 -17.19 6.27
C LEU A 603 6.40 -17.43 4.75
N GLN A 604 6.43 -18.70 4.33
CA GLN A 604 6.36 -19.09 2.93
C GLN A 604 5.07 -18.58 2.26
N THR A 605 3.92 -18.70 2.94
CA THR A 605 2.63 -18.23 2.42
C THR A 605 2.60 -16.71 2.25
N ILE A 606 3.15 -15.94 3.19
CA ILE A 606 3.30 -14.49 3.07
C ILE A 606 4.10 -14.15 1.80
N TYR A 607 5.29 -14.74 1.65
CA TYR A 607 6.14 -14.51 0.48
C TYR A 607 5.44 -14.89 -0.84
N ARG A 608 4.88 -16.10 -0.88
CA ARG A 608 4.23 -16.68 -2.07
C ARG A 608 3.03 -15.86 -2.56
N VAL A 609 2.22 -15.37 -1.62
CA VAL A 609 0.96 -14.69 -1.94
C VAL A 609 1.14 -13.19 -2.11
N GLN A 610 1.88 -12.53 -1.21
CA GLN A 610 1.86 -11.07 -1.07
C GLN A 610 3.02 -10.35 -1.76
N PHE A 611 4.03 -11.10 -2.22
CA PHE A 611 5.24 -10.56 -2.86
C PHE A 611 5.47 -11.12 -4.29
N PRO A 612 4.47 -11.07 -5.19
CA PRO A 612 4.60 -11.65 -6.53
C PRO A 612 5.69 -10.99 -7.37
N VAL A 613 5.91 -9.67 -7.22
CA VAL A 613 6.98 -8.95 -7.93
C VAL A 613 8.36 -9.40 -7.45
N MET A 614 8.54 -9.55 -6.15
CA MET A 614 9.79 -10.06 -5.58
C MET A 614 10.07 -11.49 -6.06
N ARG A 615 9.05 -12.37 -6.05
CA ARG A 615 9.16 -13.73 -6.61
C ARG A 615 9.58 -13.73 -8.07
N GLN A 616 8.92 -12.91 -8.88
CA GLN A 616 9.25 -12.78 -10.30
C GLN A 616 10.70 -12.35 -10.50
N TYR A 617 11.18 -11.41 -9.68
CA TYR A 617 12.54 -10.92 -9.79
C TYR A 617 13.57 -11.94 -9.34
N GLU A 618 13.36 -12.59 -8.21
CA GLU A 618 14.28 -13.60 -7.71
C GLU A 618 14.34 -14.85 -8.61
N ALA A 619 13.22 -15.24 -9.24
CA ALA A 619 13.15 -16.41 -10.12
C ALA A 619 14.04 -16.32 -11.37
N ASP A 620 14.50 -15.12 -11.73
CA ASP A 620 15.39 -14.85 -12.87
C ASP A 620 16.49 -13.84 -12.51
N THR A 621 16.91 -13.84 -11.24
CA THR A 621 18.15 -13.20 -10.79
C THR A 621 19.23 -14.26 -10.61
N TRP A 622 20.34 -14.09 -11.31
CA TRP A 622 21.45 -15.04 -11.37
C TRP A 622 22.69 -14.45 -10.70
N TYR A 623 23.34 -15.27 -9.89
CA TYR A 623 24.56 -14.94 -9.18
C TYR A 623 25.72 -15.72 -9.77
N ASP A 624 26.89 -15.10 -9.79
CA ASP A 624 28.14 -15.78 -10.08
C ASP A 624 28.68 -16.56 -8.87
N ALA A 625 29.76 -17.31 -9.08
CA ALA A 625 30.41 -18.13 -8.06
C ALA A 625 30.99 -17.32 -6.89
N GLN A 626 31.12 -15.99 -7.03
CA GLN A 626 31.56 -15.07 -5.98
C GLN A 626 30.40 -14.29 -5.33
N GLY A 627 29.16 -14.57 -5.74
CA GLY A 627 27.96 -13.98 -5.18
C GLY A 627 27.60 -12.59 -5.71
N ARG A 628 28.13 -12.19 -6.88
CA ARG A 628 27.72 -10.98 -7.60
C ARG A 628 26.57 -11.29 -8.56
N ILE A 629 25.61 -10.38 -8.69
CA ILE A 629 24.54 -10.52 -9.68
C ILE A 629 25.14 -10.34 -11.09
N ILE A 630 25.05 -11.40 -11.92
CA ILE A 630 25.48 -11.38 -13.32
C ILE A 630 24.32 -11.06 -14.28
N PHE A 631 23.08 -11.34 -13.87
CA PHE A 631 21.88 -11.01 -14.63
C PHE A 631 20.68 -10.86 -13.67
N THR A 632 19.79 -9.90 -13.94
CA THR A 632 18.48 -9.81 -13.27
C THR A 632 17.43 -9.21 -14.20
N ASN A 633 16.18 -9.63 -14.03
CA ASN A 633 15.01 -9.00 -14.65
C ASN A 633 14.39 -7.89 -13.76
N SER A 634 15.01 -7.57 -12.61
CA SER A 634 14.53 -6.51 -11.72
C SER A 634 14.65 -5.14 -12.36
N LYS A 635 13.53 -4.40 -12.41
CA LYS A 635 13.52 -3.00 -12.90
C LYS A 635 14.33 -2.07 -12.01
N GLY A 636 14.49 -2.41 -10.73
CA GLY A 636 15.29 -1.64 -9.78
C GLY A 636 16.79 -1.72 -10.07
N LEU A 637 17.23 -2.80 -10.70
CA LEU A 637 18.63 -3.17 -10.92
C LEU A 637 18.97 -3.30 -12.42
N ALA A 638 18.25 -2.59 -13.29
CA ALA A 638 18.33 -2.76 -14.75
C ALA A 638 19.74 -2.56 -15.34
N ASP A 639 20.61 -1.81 -14.67
CA ASP A 639 22.00 -1.55 -15.10
C ASP A 639 23.03 -2.50 -14.45
N ILE A 640 22.58 -3.55 -13.74
CA ILE A 640 23.46 -4.54 -13.11
C ILE A 640 23.58 -5.79 -14.00
N GLY A 641 24.82 -6.17 -14.31
CA GLY A 641 25.14 -7.38 -15.06
C GLY A 641 24.93 -7.23 -16.57
N PHE A 642 24.78 -8.36 -17.24
CA PHE A 642 24.57 -8.43 -18.69
C PHE A 642 23.10 -8.17 -19.05
N ASP A 643 22.88 -7.60 -20.22
CA ASP A 643 21.54 -7.56 -20.80
C ASP A 643 21.05 -8.99 -21.13
N ARG A 644 19.74 -9.12 -21.40
CA ARG A 644 19.13 -10.43 -21.67
C ARG A 644 19.76 -11.15 -22.86
N LYS A 645 20.19 -10.42 -23.90
CA LYS A 645 20.73 -11.01 -25.12
C LYS A 645 22.10 -11.63 -24.83
N ALA A 646 23.02 -10.83 -24.28
CA ALA A 646 24.35 -11.28 -23.90
C ALA A 646 24.29 -12.39 -22.84
N TRP A 647 23.40 -12.27 -21.86
CA TRP A 647 23.19 -13.30 -20.84
C TRP A 647 22.83 -14.66 -21.44
N ASN A 648 21.95 -14.71 -22.45
CA ASN A 648 21.55 -15.97 -23.07
C ASN A 648 22.68 -16.70 -23.80
N GLU A 649 23.75 -15.98 -24.17
CA GLU A 649 24.93 -16.55 -24.81
C GLU A 649 25.88 -17.19 -23.78
N ILE A 650 25.88 -16.73 -22.52
CA ILE A 650 26.84 -17.15 -21.48
C ILE A 650 26.23 -17.96 -20.33
N LYS A 651 24.89 -18.00 -20.19
CA LYS A 651 24.21 -18.56 -19.01
C LYS A 651 24.51 -20.03 -18.71
N GLU A 652 24.89 -20.82 -19.73
CA GLU A 652 25.20 -22.25 -19.61
C GLU A 652 26.68 -22.52 -19.31
N MET A 653 27.49 -21.47 -19.06
CA MET A 653 28.89 -21.63 -18.70
C MET A 653 29.03 -22.35 -17.35
N ALA A 654 29.68 -23.51 -17.35
CA ALA A 654 29.94 -24.31 -16.15
C ALA A 654 31.25 -23.92 -15.44
N SER A 655 32.19 -23.28 -16.12
CA SER A 655 33.49 -22.85 -15.58
C SER A 655 34.10 -21.70 -16.38
N GLY A 656 35.14 -21.08 -15.83
CA GLY A 656 35.80 -19.92 -16.43
C GLY A 656 35.23 -18.58 -15.96
N SER A 657 35.55 -17.52 -16.68
CA SER A 657 35.10 -16.17 -16.36
C SER A 657 34.71 -15.39 -17.61
N VAL A 658 33.81 -14.41 -17.43
CA VAL A 658 33.44 -13.44 -18.45
C VAL A 658 33.68 -12.04 -17.92
N GLU A 659 33.95 -11.10 -18.81
CA GLU A 659 34.26 -9.73 -18.45
C GLU A 659 33.28 -8.76 -19.10
N GLN A 660 32.92 -7.70 -18.36
CA GLN A 660 32.11 -6.59 -18.85
C GLN A 660 32.81 -5.29 -18.47
N THR A 661 33.15 -4.48 -19.47
CA THR A 661 33.63 -3.11 -19.23
C THR A 661 32.45 -2.17 -19.13
N ILE A 662 32.38 -1.42 -18.03
CA ILE A 662 31.36 -0.40 -17.79
C ILE A 662 32.00 0.97 -17.59
N THR A 663 31.25 2.03 -17.92
CA THR A 663 31.59 3.39 -17.53
C THR A 663 30.98 3.67 -16.16
N ASP A 664 31.83 3.88 -15.15
CA ASP A 664 31.43 4.13 -13.78
C ASP A 664 31.67 5.61 -13.44
N ASP A 665 30.60 6.39 -13.31
CA ASP A 665 30.63 7.78 -12.80
C ASP A 665 30.07 7.84 -11.37
N THR A 666 30.03 6.73 -10.63
CA THR A 666 29.44 6.69 -9.29
C THR A 666 30.38 7.15 -8.17
N LEU A 667 31.68 7.25 -8.48
CA LEU A 667 32.72 7.71 -7.56
C LEU A 667 33.15 9.17 -7.84
N PRO A 668 33.70 9.88 -6.85
CA PRO A 668 34.34 11.18 -7.07
C PRO A 668 35.50 11.09 -8.09
N GLY A 669 35.78 12.18 -8.81
CA GLY A 669 36.88 12.24 -9.79
C GLY A 669 36.45 12.07 -11.26
N GLY A 670 35.18 11.73 -11.52
CA GLY A 670 34.60 11.63 -12.86
C GLY A 670 34.49 10.20 -13.39
N PRO A 671 34.03 10.01 -14.64
CA PRO A 671 33.79 8.67 -15.18
C PRO A 671 35.10 7.91 -15.38
N ILE A 672 35.15 6.69 -14.88
CA ILE A 672 36.24 5.74 -15.11
C ILE A 672 35.73 4.54 -15.91
N GLN A 673 36.62 3.88 -16.67
CA GLN A 673 36.31 2.57 -17.25
C GLN A 673 36.70 1.50 -16.25
N ARG A 674 35.75 0.63 -15.90
CA ARG A 674 35.94 -0.46 -14.96
C ARG A 674 35.55 -1.78 -15.61
N THR A 675 36.46 -2.76 -15.57
CA THR A 675 36.16 -4.12 -16.00
C THR A 675 35.68 -4.93 -14.80
N ILE A 676 34.49 -5.52 -14.92
CA ILE A 676 33.93 -6.45 -13.94
C ILE A 676 34.13 -7.86 -14.49
N THR A 677 34.77 -8.72 -13.70
CA THR A 677 34.94 -10.14 -14.01
C THR A 677 33.91 -10.94 -13.23
N TYR A 678 33.17 -11.80 -13.93
CA TYR A 678 32.19 -12.73 -13.34
C TYR A 678 32.67 -14.16 -13.50
N HIS A 679 32.46 -14.99 -12.48
CA HIS A 679 32.97 -16.36 -12.42
C HIS A 679 31.85 -17.41 -12.49
N ALA A 680 31.94 -18.35 -13.43
CA ALA A 680 31.03 -19.48 -13.52
C ALA A 680 31.34 -20.55 -12.43
N PRO A 681 30.36 -21.39 -12.02
CA PRO A 681 29.00 -21.48 -12.55
C PRO A 681 28.08 -20.33 -12.10
N PHE A 682 27.00 -20.13 -12.84
CA PHE A 682 25.97 -19.16 -12.52
C PHE A 682 24.74 -19.85 -11.95
N ASP A 683 24.24 -19.36 -10.82
CA ASP A 683 23.16 -20.01 -10.08
C ASP A 683 22.03 -19.05 -9.70
N LYS A 684 20.83 -19.61 -9.64
CA LYS A 684 19.65 -18.95 -9.07
C LYS A 684 19.43 -19.37 -7.63
N CYS A 685 18.65 -18.56 -6.91
CA CYS A 685 18.24 -18.88 -5.55
C CYS A 685 16.76 -19.20 -5.48
N ASP A 686 16.41 -20.08 -4.55
CA ASP A 686 15.04 -20.43 -4.22
C ASP A 686 14.79 -20.02 -2.77
N ARG A 687 14.08 -18.91 -2.59
CA ARG A 687 13.86 -18.33 -1.27
C ARG A 687 13.06 -19.24 -0.34
N GLU A 688 12.12 -20.03 -0.85
CA GLU A 688 11.33 -20.94 0.01
C GLU A 688 12.21 -22.09 0.53
N LYS A 689 13.13 -22.62 -0.29
CA LYS A 689 14.14 -23.59 0.15
C LYS A 689 15.19 -22.99 1.07
N ASP A 690 15.59 -21.74 0.81
CA ASP A 690 16.50 -21.01 1.70
C ASP A 690 15.83 -20.82 3.07
N TYR A 691 14.53 -20.48 3.12
CA TYR A 691 13.77 -20.43 4.37
C TYR A 691 13.75 -21.77 5.09
N GLU A 692 13.50 -22.88 4.41
CA GLU A 692 13.52 -24.22 5.02
C GLU A 692 14.87 -24.52 5.68
N THR A 693 15.96 -24.27 4.97
CA THR A 693 17.34 -24.50 5.44
C THR A 693 17.64 -23.63 6.66
N VAL A 694 17.40 -22.33 6.53
CA VAL A 694 17.67 -21.35 7.59
C VAL A 694 16.79 -21.60 8.82
N TRP A 695 15.52 -21.96 8.62
CA TRP A 695 14.59 -22.28 9.70
C TRP A 695 15.02 -23.51 10.49
N ALA A 696 15.42 -24.58 9.81
CA ALA A 696 15.89 -25.81 10.47
C ALA A 696 17.11 -25.54 11.36
N GLU A 697 18.04 -24.72 10.88
CA GLU A 697 19.24 -24.35 11.62
C GLU A 697 18.91 -23.48 12.84
N PHE A 698 18.13 -22.40 12.71
CA PHE A 698 17.76 -21.58 13.86
C PHE A 698 16.86 -22.29 14.87
N ALA A 699 16.00 -23.21 14.43
CA ALA A 699 15.23 -24.08 15.32
C ALA A 699 16.17 -24.98 16.15
N THR A 700 17.22 -25.51 15.53
CA THR A 700 18.25 -26.29 16.22
C THR A 700 19.03 -25.45 17.24
N ARG A 701 19.44 -24.23 16.87
CA ARG A 701 20.12 -23.29 17.80
C ARG A 701 19.25 -22.97 19.01
N ARG A 702 17.94 -22.73 18.81
CA ARG A 702 16.99 -22.44 19.89
C ARG A 702 16.83 -23.60 20.88
N ASN A 703 16.90 -24.84 20.42
CA ASN A 703 16.77 -26.01 21.29
C ASN A 703 18.05 -26.31 22.09
N ARG A 704 19.18 -25.68 21.75
CA ARG A 704 20.47 -25.85 22.44
C ARG A 704 20.78 -24.71 23.43
N SER A 705 20.11 -23.56 23.28
CA SER A 705 20.16 -22.41 24.20
C SER A 705 19.13 -22.55 25.30
#